data_AF-A0A409WPG8-F1
#
_entry.id   AF-A0A409WPG8-F1
#
_cell.length_a   1.000
_cell.length_b   1.000
_cell.length_c   1.000
_cell.angle_alpha   90.00
_cell.angle_beta   90.00
_cell.angle_gamma   90.00
#
_symmetry.space_group_name_H-M   'P 1'
#
loop_
_entity.id
_entity.type
_entity.pdbx_description
1 polymer ?
#
loop_
_entity_poly.entity_id
_entity_poly.type
_entity_poly.pdbx_seq_one_letter_code
_entity_poly.pdbx_strand_id
1 'polypeptide(L)'
;MFSCLTLLFYFFVLLASPLLDASRASALTLEPIRSTVTKRGFVYSYYYSAPRASRPTILFLHGFPSTHEDWSAQISYFSAKGYGIIAPDLLGFGGTSAPEDVNDYKILDIAGDVADILSHQKVNKVIGVAHDWGSVVLARLLNAHIDLFSSAAFLSVGYLTPQPNFNFDEEIAELHQLVGYDVYGYMKFFAEDDAASLTLKHLDSFYSLFFPSIPLVWKTDLAPLNKTKLWLEENRIIPRARYWTAQQENAHQQRLLKKGLKAPLLWYRGWVEGLNNAGDASYNLTIPVFYGATLQDYVNLPSLNIPGMQAACSNLVVHDFNTTHWPQFEVPNEVNQALGIFSVALKQSSQLARPLLKSTMTPAATPEGHSIRSTVVRRGFLYSYLYKSPGHNKPTILFVAGFPSTRHEWDSQVAYFSEKGYGIIAPDLLGYGGTSAPENVEDYKLLDMAEDVIDILDHAKVHKVIGVGHDWGSMLLSRLVNVHVDRFLAAAFLSVGYNTPRPNFNFDEYIKQLHQEVGYDVFGYMKFLAEDDAADLITKHLDSFYSLFFPSKPLIWKTDLAPLGRAKKWIEENKQLPRPAWWTAEKEAEHKKYLSQKGIKAPLLWYRSWVIGGNNALDATIPLPAYNLSIPVFYGPTLQDYVDLVSLTLPTMRERCSNLVTHEFNTTHWVMAEAPDELNAALLTCVAAIITSPLLLPTRASPTPLDENALKSIVVRRGYVYSYFHKSPGPDQPTILFLPGFPNTYHAWESQISYFSDRGYGVIAPDQEVGYDVFGYMKFLAEDDAADILTEHLDSFYGLFFPSIPLVWKTILGPLGKAKEWIEENRQLPRAAWWTAEQEAEHRKYLLQKGLKGPLLWYKSWVIGGNNVLDATIPLAAYNLSIPVFYGATLQDYVDLVNLTLPTMQGTCSNLVTHNFNTTHWVMQEAPDEVNTALGQFFNALSG
;
A
#
# COMPACT_ATOMS: atom_id res chain seq x y z
N MET A 1 -48.02 50.62 4.39
CA MET A 1 -47.34 49.98 5.54
C MET A 1 -46.73 48.61 5.20
N PHE A 2 -46.47 48.30 3.91
CA PHE A 2 -45.90 47.02 3.47
C PHE A 2 -44.69 47.18 2.51
N SER A 3 -44.08 48.37 2.48
CA SER A 3 -43.03 48.70 1.51
C SER A 3 -41.73 49.25 2.14
N CYS A 4 -41.65 49.26 3.49
CA CYS A 4 -40.46 49.69 4.22
C CYS A 4 -39.78 48.58 5.03
N LEU A 5 -40.35 47.37 5.10
CA LEU A 5 -39.74 46.22 5.77
C LEU A 5 -38.88 45.34 4.84
N THR A 6 -38.97 45.52 3.53
CA THR A 6 -38.22 44.72 2.55
C THR A 6 -36.81 45.26 2.27
N LEU A 7 -36.52 46.51 2.62
CA LEU A 7 -35.19 47.13 2.42
C LEU A 7 -34.21 46.94 3.59
N LEU A 8 -34.69 46.58 4.79
CA LEU A 8 -33.84 46.31 5.96
C LEU A 8 -33.32 44.87 6.02
N PHE A 9 -33.97 43.93 5.31
CA PHE A 9 -33.49 42.55 5.20
C PHE A 9 -32.36 42.40 4.16
N TYR A 10 -32.30 43.27 3.15
CA TYR A 10 -31.22 43.28 2.16
C TYR A 10 -29.91 43.92 2.66
N PHE A 11 -29.95 44.70 3.75
CA PHE A 11 -28.76 45.32 4.33
C PHE A 11 -28.01 44.43 5.35
N PHE A 12 -28.65 43.36 5.84
CA PHE A 12 -28.04 42.40 6.77
C PHE A 12 -27.50 41.11 6.10
N VAL A 13 -27.88 40.84 4.84
CA VAL A 13 -27.37 39.69 4.07
C VAL A 13 -26.05 40.02 3.33
N LEU A 14 -25.67 41.30 3.24
CA LEU A 14 -24.43 41.74 2.57
C LEU A 14 -23.20 41.90 3.49
N LEU A 15 -23.30 41.54 4.78
CA LEU A 15 -22.18 41.62 5.73
C LEU A 15 -21.89 40.31 6.49
N ALA A 16 -22.50 39.20 6.07
CA ALA A 16 -22.25 37.87 6.65
C ALA A 16 -22.11 36.79 5.56
N SER A 17 -21.23 37.01 4.59
CA SER A 17 -20.69 35.95 3.73
C SER A 17 -19.34 36.35 3.12
N PRO A 18 -18.22 36.10 3.82
CA PRO A 18 -16.94 35.91 3.15
C PRO A 18 -16.37 34.54 3.52
N LEU A 19 -17.09 33.44 3.23
CA LEU A 19 -16.54 32.09 3.47
C LEU A 19 -16.99 31.00 2.47
N LEU A 20 -17.80 31.32 1.46
CA LEU A 20 -18.27 30.33 0.47
C LEU A 20 -18.32 30.94 -0.95
N ASP A 21 -17.17 31.38 -1.48
CA ASP A 21 -17.01 31.53 -2.94
C ASP A 21 -15.51 31.56 -3.36
N ALA A 22 -14.76 30.52 -2.98
CA ALA A 22 -13.34 30.36 -3.34
C ALA A 22 -13.09 29.33 -4.45
N SER A 23 -14.12 28.95 -5.23
CA SER A 23 -13.99 27.93 -6.28
C SER A 23 -14.37 28.40 -7.69
N ARG A 24 -14.42 29.72 -7.94
CA ARG A 24 -14.36 30.25 -9.31
C ARG A 24 -12.90 30.54 -9.67
N ALA A 25 -12.30 29.59 -10.38
CA ALA A 25 -11.02 29.75 -11.04
C ALA A 25 -11.09 30.90 -12.05
N SER A 26 -10.65 32.08 -11.65
CA SER A 26 -10.12 33.11 -12.55
C SER A 26 -8.61 32.98 -12.52
N ALA A 27 -7.98 32.99 -13.69
CA ALA A 27 -6.54 33.14 -13.85
C ALA A 27 -6.07 34.41 -13.12
N LEU A 28 -5.59 34.25 -11.89
CA LEU A 28 -4.94 35.29 -11.12
C LEU A 28 -3.45 35.10 -11.35
N THR A 29 -2.85 36.00 -12.12
CA THR A 29 -1.40 36.21 -12.10
C THR A 29 -0.94 36.32 -10.65
N LEU A 30 -0.03 35.44 -10.23
CA LEU A 30 0.52 35.42 -8.88
C LEU A 30 1.37 36.68 -8.65
N GLU A 31 0.77 37.77 -8.18
CA GLU A 31 1.48 38.94 -7.67
C GLU A 31 1.76 38.78 -6.16
N PRO A 32 2.93 39.20 -5.65
CA PRO A 32 3.93 40.02 -6.31
C PRO A 32 5.13 39.25 -6.87
N ILE A 33 5.39 39.41 -8.17
CA ILE A 33 6.64 38.98 -8.80
C ILE A 33 7.75 39.99 -8.50
N ARG A 34 8.94 39.50 -8.14
CA ARG A 34 10.15 40.29 -7.92
C ARG A 34 11.27 39.82 -8.85
N SER A 35 12.30 40.66 -8.98
CA SER A 35 13.54 40.26 -9.63
C SER A 35 14.77 40.63 -8.80
N THR A 36 15.87 39.91 -9.02
CA THR A 36 17.18 40.23 -8.46
C THR A 36 18.29 39.80 -9.40
N VAL A 37 19.48 40.40 -9.26
CA VAL A 37 20.69 40.01 -10.00
C VAL A 37 21.56 39.16 -9.09
N THR A 38 21.92 37.95 -9.50
CA THR A 38 22.81 37.05 -8.73
C THR A 38 24.26 37.47 -8.87
N LYS A 39 25.16 36.92 -8.06
CA LYS A 39 26.61 37.19 -8.17
C LYS A 39 27.19 36.79 -9.52
N ARG A 40 26.55 35.83 -10.21
CA ARG A 40 26.90 35.41 -11.58
C ARG A 40 26.41 36.39 -12.65
N GLY A 41 25.67 37.44 -12.28
CA GLY A 41 25.19 38.47 -13.20
C GLY A 41 23.85 38.14 -13.86
N PHE A 42 23.19 37.06 -13.48
CA PHE A 42 21.90 36.66 -14.05
C PHE A 42 20.72 37.30 -13.31
N VAL A 43 19.68 37.69 -14.07
CA VAL A 43 18.44 38.22 -13.52
C VAL A 43 17.51 37.06 -13.24
N TYR A 44 17.13 36.83 -11.99
CA TYR A 44 16.11 35.85 -11.59
C TYR A 44 14.78 36.53 -11.33
N SER A 45 13.71 35.97 -11.88
CA SER A 45 12.32 36.32 -11.59
C SER A 45 11.75 35.32 -10.58
N TYR A 46 11.06 35.79 -9.55
CA TYR A 46 10.50 34.92 -8.51
C TYR A 46 9.26 35.51 -7.87
N TYR A 47 8.33 34.63 -7.51
CA TYR A 47 7.24 34.99 -6.62
C TYR A 47 7.76 35.18 -5.20
N TYR A 48 7.31 36.26 -4.53
CA TYR A 48 7.65 36.52 -3.14
C TYR A 48 6.42 36.94 -2.33
N SER A 49 6.18 36.26 -1.22
CA SER A 49 5.28 36.76 -0.17
C SER A 49 5.95 36.68 1.19
N ALA A 50 5.82 37.75 1.98
CA ALA A 50 6.41 37.81 3.31
C ALA A 50 5.60 36.94 4.30
N PRO A 51 6.26 36.27 5.26
CA PRO A 51 5.56 35.50 6.29
C PRO A 51 4.68 36.40 7.18
N ARG A 52 3.54 35.87 7.63
CA ARG A 52 2.64 36.49 8.61
C ARG A 52 2.70 35.75 9.94
N ALA A 53 2.73 36.50 11.03
CA ALA A 53 3.13 35.98 12.35
C ALA A 53 4.49 35.27 12.27
N SER A 54 4.99 34.67 13.34
CA SER A 54 6.30 34.00 13.36
C SER A 54 6.34 32.68 12.56
N ARG A 55 5.66 32.63 11.40
CA ARG A 55 5.62 31.48 10.48
C ARG A 55 6.89 31.45 9.62
N PRO A 56 7.38 30.26 9.25
CA PRO A 56 8.56 30.12 8.41
C PRO A 56 8.25 30.48 6.94
N THR A 57 9.32 30.69 6.17
CA THR A 57 9.27 30.84 4.71
C THR A 57 9.48 29.49 4.03
N ILE A 58 8.70 29.20 2.99
CA ILE A 58 8.84 28.02 2.13
C ILE A 58 9.49 28.45 0.81
N LEU A 59 10.53 27.74 0.40
CA LEU A 59 11.18 27.86 -0.90
C LEU A 59 10.65 26.74 -1.80
N PHE A 60 9.93 27.09 -2.87
CA PHE A 60 9.46 26.12 -3.88
C PHE A 60 10.35 26.15 -5.11
N LEU A 61 10.87 24.99 -5.54
CA LEU A 61 11.69 24.85 -6.75
C LEU A 61 10.98 23.92 -7.75
N HIS A 62 10.71 24.42 -8.95
CA HIS A 62 10.03 23.68 -10.01
C HIS A 62 11.01 22.84 -10.86
N GLY A 63 10.50 21.97 -11.72
CA GLY A 63 11.28 21.14 -12.64
C GLY A 63 11.15 21.50 -14.12
N PHE A 64 11.14 20.49 -14.99
CA PHE A 64 10.93 20.61 -16.44
C PHE A 64 9.74 19.76 -16.92
N PRO A 65 8.92 20.25 -17.87
CA PRO A 65 8.82 21.63 -18.34
C PRO A 65 7.93 22.42 -17.38
N SER A 66 8.49 23.31 -16.57
CA SER A 66 7.72 23.95 -15.49
C SER A 66 8.17 25.40 -15.22
N THR A 67 7.40 26.13 -14.40
CA THR A 67 7.68 27.47 -13.90
C THR A 67 7.22 27.60 -12.45
N HIS A 68 7.48 28.72 -11.76
CA HIS A 68 7.03 28.90 -10.38
C HIS A 68 5.49 28.82 -10.21
N GLU A 69 4.71 29.14 -11.25
CA GLU A 69 3.24 29.12 -11.21
C GLU A 69 2.65 27.71 -11.05
N ASP A 70 3.46 26.68 -11.32
CA ASP A 70 3.05 25.29 -11.19
C ASP A 70 2.82 24.91 -9.72
N TRP A 71 3.34 25.73 -8.79
CA TRP A 71 3.06 25.67 -7.36
C TRP A 71 1.84 26.49 -6.94
N SER A 72 1.05 27.07 -7.85
CA SER A 72 -0.05 28.00 -7.53
C SER A 72 -1.02 27.49 -6.46
N ALA A 73 -1.37 26.21 -6.48
CA ALA A 73 -2.23 25.59 -5.47
C ALA A 73 -1.55 25.57 -4.08
N GLN A 74 -0.27 25.23 -4.03
CA GLN A 74 0.54 25.18 -2.80
C GLN A 74 0.80 26.59 -2.27
N ILE A 75 1.21 27.51 -3.14
CA ILE A 75 1.42 28.94 -2.84
C ILE A 75 0.15 29.52 -2.20
N SER A 76 -1.01 29.28 -2.80
CA SER A 76 -2.30 29.77 -2.28
C SER A 76 -2.60 29.18 -0.90
N TYR A 77 -2.44 27.86 -0.74
CA TYR A 77 -2.73 27.15 0.51
C TYR A 77 -1.85 27.61 1.69
N PHE A 78 -0.54 27.77 1.46
CA PHE A 78 0.42 28.13 2.51
C PHE A 78 0.43 29.63 2.80
N SER A 79 0.28 30.49 1.78
CA SER A 79 0.10 31.94 1.96
C SER A 79 -1.12 32.25 2.82
N ALA A 80 -2.24 31.54 2.57
CA ALA A 80 -3.47 31.69 3.37
C ALA A 80 -3.24 31.37 4.86
N LYS A 81 -2.34 30.44 5.18
CA LYS A 81 -1.93 30.06 6.55
C LYS A 81 -0.82 30.93 7.14
N GLY A 82 -0.36 31.93 6.40
CA GLY A 82 0.62 32.91 6.83
C GLY A 82 2.08 32.49 6.65
N TYR A 83 2.38 31.41 5.93
CA TYR A 83 3.77 31.10 5.57
C TYR A 83 4.30 32.15 4.61
N GLY A 84 5.60 32.47 4.72
CA GLY A 84 6.30 33.22 3.69
C GLY A 84 6.56 32.30 2.50
N ILE A 85 6.63 32.84 1.29
CA ILE A 85 6.83 32.04 0.08
C ILE A 85 7.88 32.69 -0.79
N ILE A 86 8.82 31.89 -1.28
CA ILE A 86 9.74 32.24 -2.36
C ILE A 86 9.63 31.12 -3.41
N ALA A 87 9.33 31.46 -4.65
CA ALA A 87 9.27 30.49 -5.75
C ALA A 87 9.90 31.11 -7.01
N PRO A 88 11.17 30.84 -7.31
CA PRO A 88 11.82 31.35 -8.52
C PRO A 88 11.42 30.58 -9.77
N ASP A 89 11.39 31.28 -10.90
CA ASP A 89 11.66 30.64 -12.19
C ASP A 89 13.16 30.33 -12.24
N LEU A 90 13.53 29.06 -12.41
CA LEU A 90 14.93 28.63 -12.49
C LEU A 90 15.62 29.13 -13.78
N LEU A 91 16.95 29.05 -13.83
CA LEU A 91 17.74 29.51 -14.99
C LEU A 91 17.22 28.92 -16.30
N GLY A 92 16.95 29.77 -17.29
CA GLY A 92 16.39 29.37 -18.57
C GLY A 92 14.86 29.37 -18.65
N PHE A 93 14.14 29.53 -17.53
CA PHE A 93 12.68 29.46 -17.49
C PHE A 93 12.03 30.82 -17.24
N GLY A 94 10.79 30.97 -17.75
CA GLY A 94 9.89 32.08 -17.43
C GLY A 94 10.53 33.48 -17.54
N GLY A 95 10.52 34.23 -16.44
CA GLY A 95 11.08 35.57 -16.36
C GLY A 95 12.61 35.64 -16.18
N THR A 96 13.25 34.53 -15.84
CA THR A 96 14.68 34.46 -15.48
C THR A 96 15.58 34.51 -16.72
N SER A 97 16.84 34.96 -16.56
CA SER A 97 17.88 34.90 -17.61
C SER A 97 17.97 33.51 -18.25
N ALA A 98 18.25 33.48 -19.55
CA ALA A 98 18.34 32.26 -20.36
C ALA A 98 19.64 32.28 -21.17
N PRO A 99 20.81 32.11 -20.53
CA PRO A 99 22.08 31.99 -21.25
C PRO A 99 22.06 30.78 -22.18
N GLU A 100 22.85 30.82 -23.25
CA GLU A 100 22.92 29.73 -24.24
C GLU A 100 24.21 28.90 -24.15
N ASP A 101 25.10 29.22 -23.21
CA ASP A 101 26.29 28.42 -22.91
C ASP A 101 25.91 27.31 -21.91
N VAL A 102 26.15 26.04 -22.26
CA VAL A 102 25.88 24.89 -21.40
C VAL A 102 26.65 24.96 -20.07
N ASN A 103 27.81 25.63 -20.05
CA ASN A 103 28.61 25.80 -18.83
C ASN A 103 27.91 26.66 -17.77
N ASP A 104 26.89 27.43 -18.15
CA ASP A 104 26.08 28.21 -17.20
C ASP A 104 25.04 27.36 -16.45
N TYR A 105 24.82 26.10 -16.86
CA TYR A 105 23.78 25.21 -16.33
C TYR A 105 24.32 24.13 -15.37
N LYS A 106 25.49 24.37 -14.76
CA LYS A 106 25.96 23.53 -13.66
C LYS A 106 25.03 23.67 -12.46
N ILE A 107 24.53 22.55 -11.94
CA ILE A 107 23.49 22.56 -10.91
C ILE A 107 23.98 23.24 -9.62
N LEU A 108 25.25 23.09 -9.26
CA LEU A 108 25.84 23.76 -8.09
C LEU A 108 25.87 25.29 -8.24
N ASP A 109 26.13 25.80 -9.44
CA ASP A 109 26.13 27.24 -9.69
C ASP A 109 24.70 27.82 -9.65
N ILE A 110 23.72 27.06 -10.16
CA ILE A 110 22.29 27.41 -10.06
C ILE A 110 21.80 27.35 -8.60
N ALA A 111 22.28 26.41 -7.80
CA ALA A 111 22.04 26.40 -6.36
C ALA A 111 22.60 27.66 -5.69
N GLY A 112 23.80 28.10 -6.08
CA GLY A 112 24.37 29.38 -5.64
C GLY A 112 23.50 30.59 -6.00
N ASP A 113 22.93 30.61 -7.20
CA ASP A 113 21.99 31.64 -7.64
C ASP A 113 20.73 31.70 -6.75
N VAL A 114 20.17 30.55 -6.38
CA VAL A 114 19.02 30.48 -5.47
C VAL A 114 19.38 30.95 -4.05
N ALA A 115 20.58 30.63 -3.56
CA ALA A 115 21.07 31.13 -2.28
C ALA A 115 21.23 32.67 -2.29
N ASP A 116 21.64 33.26 -3.42
CA ASP A 116 21.67 34.72 -3.59
C ASP A 116 20.27 35.34 -3.54
N ILE A 117 19.23 34.67 -4.04
CA ILE A 117 17.83 35.13 -3.90
C ILE A 117 17.43 35.19 -2.42
N LEU A 118 17.71 34.13 -1.65
CA LEU A 118 17.41 34.08 -0.21
C LEU A 118 18.14 35.20 0.55
N SER A 119 19.42 35.41 0.24
CA SER A 119 20.24 36.48 0.82
C SER A 119 19.67 37.88 0.52
N HIS A 120 19.28 38.15 -0.73
CA HIS A 120 18.66 39.42 -1.12
C HIS A 120 17.34 39.68 -0.38
N GLN A 121 16.55 38.63 -0.14
CA GLN A 121 15.32 38.72 0.65
C GLN A 121 15.55 38.71 2.17
N LYS A 122 16.82 38.63 2.61
CA LYS A 122 17.22 38.56 4.01
C LYS A 122 16.53 37.40 4.75
N VAL A 123 16.34 36.27 4.06
CA VAL A 123 15.75 35.05 4.60
C VAL A 123 16.87 34.08 4.94
N ASN A 124 17.13 33.92 6.24
CA ASN A 124 18.25 33.11 6.72
C ASN A 124 17.88 31.65 7.00
N LYS A 125 16.58 31.30 6.95
CA LYS A 125 16.10 29.93 7.16
C LYS A 125 14.79 29.67 6.42
N VAL A 126 14.70 28.55 5.71
CA VAL A 126 13.53 28.14 4.93
C VAL A 126 13.15 26.68 5.15
N ILE A 127 11.95 26.32 4.73
CA ILE A 127 11.56 24.94 4.38
C ILE A 127 11.74 24.81 2.87
N GLY A 128 12.62 23.91 2.42
CA GLY A 128 12.79 23.66 0.99
C GLY A 128 11.76 22.65 0.49
N VAL A 129 11.08 22.94 -0.62
CA VAL A 129 10.16 22.01 -1.29
C VAL A 129 10.48 22.02 -2.77
N ALA A 130 10.65 20.86 -3.36
CA ALA A 130 11.06 20.77 -4.75
C ALA A 130 10.43 19.60 -5.49
N HIS A 131 10.35 19.72 -6.82
CA HIS A 131 9.84 18.73 -7.76
C HIS A 131 10.80 18.61 -8.95
N ASP A 132 10.97 17.39 -9.47
CA ASP A 132 11.76 17.08 -10.68
C ASP A 132 13.17 17.72 -10.67
N TRP A 133 13.59 18.49 -11.67
CA TRP A 133 14.90 19.17 -11.69
C TRP A 133 15.12 20.11 -10.50
N GLY A 134 14.03 20.68 -9.96
CA GLY A 134 14.07 21.45 -8.74
C GLY A 134 14.59 20.63 -7.56
N SER A 135 14.29 19.33 -7.50
CA SER A 135 14.81 18.43 -6.46
C SER A 135 16.33 18.28 -6.56
N VAL A 136 16.87 18.25 -7.78
CA VAL A 136 18.32 18.18 -8.02
C VAL A 136 19.00 19.48 -7.55
N VAL A 137 18.38 20.63 -7.80
CA VAL A 137 18.85 21.94 -7.28
C VAL A 137 18.76 21.97 -5.75
N LEU A 138 17.64 21.52 -5.17
CA LEU A 138 17.47 21.47 -3.71
C LEU A 138 18.53 20.59 -3.05
N ALA A 139 18.85 19.44 -3.65
CA ALA A 139 19.90 18.57 -3.17
C ALA A 139 21.27 19.29 -3.11
N ARG A 140 21.63 20.05 -4.16
CA ARG A 140 22.88 20.83 -4.17
C ARG A 140 22.86 22.03 -3.22
N LEU A 141 21.73 22.70 -3.07
CA LEU A 141 21.53 23.72 -2.06
C LEU A 141 21.73 23.17 -0.64
N LEU A 142 21.19 22.00 -0.35
CA LEU A 142 21.37 21.36 0.96
C LEU A 142 22.84 20.98 1.20
N ASN A 143 23.53 20.47 0.18
CA ASN A 143 24.94 20.10 0.30
C ASN A 143 25.84 21.32 0.56
N ALA A 144 25.57 22.44 -0.11
CA ALA A 144 26.38 23.66 -0.01
C ALA A 144 25.98 24.57 1.17
N HIS A 145 24.71 24.57 1.55
CA HIS A 145 24.09 25.58 2.43
C HIS A 145 23.04 24.99 3.37
N ILE A 146 23.33 23.82 3.99
CA ILE A 146 22.40 23.13 4.91
C ILE A 146 21.88 24.03 6.04
N ASP A 147 22.66 25.03 6.45
CA ASP A 147 22.33 26.00 7.50
C ASP A 147 21.12 26.87 7.16
N LEU A 148 20.85 27.09 5.87
CA LEU A 148 19.67 27.81 5.37
C LEU A 148 18.37 26.99 5.50
N PHE A 149 18.43 25.71 5.82
CA PHE A 149 17.25 24.83 5.82
C PHE A 149 16.86 24.39 7.23
N SER A 150 15.56 24.42 7.48
CA SER A 150 14.94 23.83 8.68
C SER A 150 14.43 22.41 8.41
N SER A 151 13.99 22.15 7.18
CA SER A 151 13.56 20.86 6.65
C SER A 151 13.52 20.94 5.13
N ALA A 152 13.47 19.78 4.48
CA ALA A 152 13.36 19.66 3.02
C ALA A 152 12.24 18.69 2.63
N ALA A 153 11.63 18.91 1.48
CA ALA A 153 10.64 18.03 0.87
C ALA A 153 10.94 17.84 -0.62
N PHE A 154 10.97 16.59 -1.05
CA PHE A 154 11.25 16.16 -2.41
C PHE A 154 10.01 15.48 -2.98
N LEU A 155 9.49 15.92 -4.13
CA LEU A 155 8.34 15.29 -4.80
C LEU A 155 8.80 14.66 -6.11
N SER A 156 8.38 13.40 -6.36
CA SER A 156 8.82 12.55 -7.49
C SER A 156 10.31 12.20 -7.45
N VAL A 157 11.20 13.16 -7.72
CA VAL A 157 12.66 12.98 -7.64
C VAL A 157 13.12 13.14 -6.20
N GLY A 158 13.77 12.11 -5.67
CA GLY A 158 14.34 12.09 -4.33
C GLY A 158 15.61 12.91 -4.16
N TYR A 159 16.21 12.87 -2.97
CA TYR A 159 17.53 13.44 -2.74
C TYR A 159 18.60 12.61 -3.47
N LEU A 160 19.20 13.21 -4.51
CA LEU A 160 20.28 12.61 -5.29
C LEU A 160 21.63 13.01 -4.71
N THR A 161 22.34 12.02 -4.16
CA THR A 161 23.71 12.22 -3.69
C THR A 161 24.64 12.62 -4.85
N PRO A 162 25.62 13.50 -4.59
CA PRO A 162 26.75 13.75 -5.49
C PRO A 162 27.39 12.49 -6.07
N GLN A 163 27.59 12.48 -7.40
CA GLN A 163 28.22 11.37 -8.15
C GLN A 163 29.43 11.88 -8.96
N PRO A 164 30.63 11.97 -8.37
CA PRO A 164 31.78 12.63 -8.99
C PRO A 164 32.35 11.87 -10.21
N ASN A 165 32.01 10.60 -10.40
CA ASN A 165 32.41 9.79 -11.55
C ASN A 165 31.20 9.33 -12.36
N PHE A 166 30.12 10.11 -12.37
CA PHE A 166 28.90 9.75 -13.07
C PHE A 166 29.12 9.60 -14.57
N ASN A 167 28.67 8.48 -15.13
CA ASN A 167 28.62 8.21 -16.55
C ASN A 167 27.17 7.93 -16.94
N PHE A 168 26.60 8.79 -17.78
CA PHE A 168 25.19 8.72 -18.15
C PHE A 168 24.83 7.45 -18.96
N ASP A 169 25.75 6.95 -19.79
CA ASP A 169 25.51 5.73 -20.56
C ASP A 169 25.56 4.46 -19.69
N GLU A 170 26.44 4.45 -18.69
CA GLU A 170 26.49 3.38 -17.68
C GLU A 170 25.23 3.39 -16.82
N GLU A 171 24.77 4.57 -16.36
CA GLU A 171 23.53 4.70 -15.59
C GLU A 171 22.32 4.16 -16.36
N ILE A 172 22.17 4.49 -17.64
CA ILE A 172 21.10 3.93 -18.48
C ILE A 172 21.18 2.40 -18.56
N ALA A 173 22.37 1.86 -18.76
CA ALA A 173 22.57 0.41 -18.87
C ALA A 173 22.26 -0.31 -17.54
N GLU A 174 22.67 0.26 -16.41
CA GLU A 174 22.39 -0.26 -15.07
C GLU A 174 20.89 -0.23 -14.77
N LEU A 175 20.22 0.89 -15.04
CA LEU A 175 18.78 1.02 -14.85
C LEU A 175 18.00 0.06 -15.75
N HIS A 176 18.42 -0.14 -17.01
CA HIS A 176 17.82 -1.14 -17.89
C HIS A 176 17.90 -2.55 -17.28
N GLN A 177 19.05 -2.93 -16.74
CA GLN A 177 19.21 -4.23 -16.07
C GLN A 177 18.33 -4.34 -14.82
N LEU A 178 18.12 -3.24 -14.12
CA LEU A 178 17.37 -3.21 -12.86
C LEU A 178 15.85 -3.23 -13.06
N VAL A 179 15.32 -2.48 -14.03
CA VAL A 179 13.87 -2.26 -14.20
C VAL A 179 13.31 -2.69 -15.57
N GLY A 180 14.18 -3.08 -16.52
CA GLY A 180 13.80 -3.65 -17.81
C GLY A 180 13.55 -2.65 -18.93
N TYR A 181 13.93 -1.37 -18.78
CA TYR A 181 13.87 -0.35 -19.83
C TYR A 181 14.80 0.84 -19.52
N ASP A 182 15.11 1.66 -20.54
CA ASP A 182 16.05 2.79 -20.43
C ASP A 182 15.39 3.99 -19.73
N VAL A 183 15.28 3.98 -18.41
CA VAL A 183 14.54 4.99 -17.60
C VAL A 183 14.79 6.45 -18.03
N TYR A 184 16.03 6.80 -18.38
CA TYR A 184 16.44 8.16 -18.76
C TYR A 184 16.79 8.36 -20.25
N GLY A 185 16.40 7.44 -21.13
CA GLY A 185 16.75 7.51 -22.56
C GLY A 185 16.28 8.81 -23.26
N TYR A 186 15.15 9.40 -22.84
CA TYR A 186 14.67 10.69 -23.36
C TYR A 186 15.66 11.85 -23.17
N MET A 187 16.49 11.80 -22.13
CA MET A 187 17.45 12.88 -21.86
C MET A 187 18.55 12.95 -22.94
N LYS A 188 18.89 11.81 -23.58
CA LYS A 188 19.82 11.81 -24.74
C LYS A 188 19.26 12.65 -25.88
N PHE A 189 17.97 12.49 -26.18
CA PHE A 189 17.31 13.30 -27.20
C PHE A 189 17.33 14.79 -26.80
N PHE A 190 16.95 15.13 -25.56
CA PHE A 190 16.97 16.52 -25.11
C PHE A 190 18.35 17.17 -25.08
N ALA A 191 19.43 16.39 -25.05
CA ALA A 191 20.78 16.90 -25.19
C ALA A 191 21.16 17.27 -26.64
N GLU A 192 20.43 16.80 -27.66
CA GLU A 192 20.73 17.05 -29.08
C GLU A 192 20.52 18.52 -29.49
N ASP A 193 21.23 18.98 -30.53
CA ASP A 193 21.17 20.38 -31.01
C ASP A 193 19.83 20.76 -31.64
N ASP A 194 19.14 19.81 -32.27
CA ASP A 194 17.85 19.99 -32.94
C ASP A 194 16.65 19.70 -32.03
N ALA A 195 16.86 19.23 -30.80
CA ALA A 195 15.77 18.85 -29.90
C ALA A 195 14.79 19.99 -29.62
N ALA A 196 15.30 21.21 -29.39
CA ALA A 196 14.48 22.38 -29.13
C ALA A 196 13.61 22.75 -30.34
N SER A 197 14.18 22.74 -31.55
CA SER A 197 13.46 23.11 -32.77
C SER A 197 12.44 22.05 -33.16
N LEU A 198 12.76 20.76 -33.01
CA LEU A 198 11.83 19.65 -33.22
C LEU A 198 10.66 19.69 -32.23
N THR A 199 10.94 19.92 -30.95
CA THR A 199 9.92 20.03 -29.90
C THR A 199 8.98 21.20 -30.16
N LEU A 200 9.51 22.38 -30.52
CA LEU A 200 8.71 23.55 -30.87
C LEU A 200 7.84 23.33 -32.11
N LYS A 201 8.36 22.61 -33.11
CA LYS A 201 7.62 22.25 -34.32
C LYS A 201 6.43 21.33 -34.03
N HIS A 202 6.59 20.43 -33.05
CA HIS A 202 5.61 19.41 -32.67
C HIS A 202 5.10 19.61 -31.24
N LEU A 203 4.77 20.86 -30.89
CA LEU A 203 4.45 21.25 -29.52
C LEU A 203 3.25 20.50 -28.93
N ASP A 204 2.18 20.29 -29.71
CA ASP A 204 1.01 19.52 -29.27
C ASP A 204 1.37 18.04 -28.99
N SER A 205 2.27 17.48 -29.80
CA SER A 205 2.81 16.12 -29.61
C SER A 205 3.71 16.02 -28.37
N PHE A 206 4.42 17.09 -28.00
CA PHE A 206 5.19 17.19 -26.76
C PHE A 206 4.29 17.22 -25.52
N TYR A 207 3.31 18.13 -25.46
CA TYR A 207 2.38 18.21 -24.32
C TYR A 207 1.54 16.93 -24.18
N SER A 208 1.07 16.41 -25.32
CA SER A 208 1.11 15.00 -25.68
C SER A 208 1.56 13.98 -24.67
N LEU A 209 2.88 13.91 -24.69
CA LEU A 209 3.71 12.92 -24.05
C LEU A 209 3.94 13.29 -22.60
N PHE A 210 4.07 14.58 -22.27
CA PHE A 210 4.41 15.05 -20.91
C PHE A 210 3.21 15.16 -19.96
N PHE A 211 2.00 15.31 -20.49
CA PHE A 211 0.76 15.32 -19.71
C PHE A 211 -0.28 14.32 -20.25
N PRO A 212 0.06 13.01 -20.31
CA PRO A 212 -0.74 12.03 -21.01
C PRO A 212 -1.95 11.57 -20.19
N SER A 213 -3.05 11.24 -20.85
CA SER A 213 -4.19 10.52 -20.24
C SER A 213 -3.84 9.09 -19.83
N ILE A 214 -2.80 8.50 -20.45
CA ILE A 214 -2.34 7.14 -20.21
C ILE A 214 -0.86 7.21 -19.79
N PRO A 215 -0.56 7.14 -18.48
CA PRO A 215 0.80 7.36 -17.96
C PRO A 215 1.81 6.30 -18.42
N LEU A 216 1.35 5.10 -18.78
CA LEU A 216 2.18 4.00 -19.29
C LEU A 216 3.00 4.40 -20.52
N VAL A 217 2.57 5.42 -21.27
CA VAL A 217 3.30 5.97 -22.42
C VAL A 217 4.69 6.47 -22.01
N TRP A 218 4.91 6.85 -20.74
CA TRP A 218 6.24 7.23 -20.28
C TRP A 218 7.20 6.05 -20.26
N LYS A 219 6.73 4.85 -19.92
CA LYS A 219 7.54 3.63 -19.97
C LYS A 219 7.82 3.19 -21.41
N THR A 220 6.87 3.36 -22.33
CA THR A 220 6.97 2.80 -23.68
C THR A 220 7.56 3.76 -24.71
N ASP A 221 7.32 5.06 -24.55
CA ASP A 221 7.60 6.07 -25.57
C ASP A 221 8.34 7.32 -25.07
N LEU A 222 8.27 7.67 -23.78
CA LEU A 222 9.15 8.71 -23.22
C LEU A 222 10.53 8.12 -22.91
N ALA A 223 10.60 7.27 -21.88
CA ALA A 223 11.83 6.77 -21.29
C ALA A 223 12.78 6.10 -22.29
N PRO A 224 12.36 5.10 -23.10
CA PRO A 224 13.31 4.30 -23.86
C PRO A 224 14.10 5.13 -24.89
N LEU A 225 15.34 4.69 -25.18
CA LEU A 225 16.22 5.38 -26.12
C LEU A 225 15.55 5.63 -27.47
N ASN A 226 15.73 6.85 -28.00
CA ASN A 226 15.19 7.35 -29.27
C ASN A 226 13.66 7.43 -29.39
N LYS A 227 12.89 6.93 -28.43
CA LYS A 227 11.42 6.90 -28.55
C LYS A 227 10.78 8.28 -28.46
N THR A 228 11.29 9.17 -27.60
CA THR A 228 10.78 10.54 -27.51
C THR A 228 10.99 11.30 -28.82
N LYS A 229 12.16 11.13 -29.47
CA LYS A 229 12.44 11.75 -30.79
C LYS A 229 11.47 11.24 -31.85
N LEU A 230 11.34 9.91 -31.95
CA LEU A 230 10.40 9.27 -32.89
C LEU A 230 8.96 9.73 -32.67
N TRP A 231 8.52 9.84 -31.41
CA TRP A 231 7.19 10.32 -31.07
C TRP A 231 6.91 11.72 -31.65
N LEU A 232 7.88 12.64 -31.52
CA LEU A 232 7.78 13.99 -32.04
C LEU A 232 7.88 14.05 -33.57
N GLU A 233 8.79 13.28 -34.18
CA GLU A 233 8.94 13.21 -35.65
C GLU A 233 7.67 12.67 -36.32
N GLU A 234 7.02 11.68 -35.69
CA GLU A 234 5.74 11.13 -36.12
C GLU A 234 4.54 12.01 -35.72
N ASN A 235 4.77 13.07 -34.95
CA ASN A 235 3.76 13.99 -34.43
C ASN A 235 2.60 13.26 -33.73
N ARG A 236 2.94 12.25 -32.91
CA ARG A 236 1.95 11.43 -32.21
C ARG A 236 1.22 12.26 -31.16
N ILE A 237 -0.10 12.12 -31.11
CA ILE A 237 -0.95 12.85 -30.18
C ILE A 237 -1.89 11.87 -29.46
N ILE A 238 -1.89 11.93 -28.14
CA ILE A 238 -2.86 11.26 -27.27
C ILE A 238 -3.63 12.29 -26.42
N PRO A 239 -4.80 11.91 -25.88
CA PRO A 239 -5.56 12.81 -25.01
C PRO A 239 -4.75 13.21 -23.78
N ARG A 240 -4.96 14.44 -23.29
CA ARG A 240 -4.32 14.96 -22.08
C ARG A 240 -4.88 14.32 -20.81
N ALA A 241 -4.07 14.35 -19.76
CA ALA A 241 -4.50 14.00 -18.42
C ALA A 241 -5.65 14.91 -17.96
N ARG A 242 -6.57 14.37 -17.17
CA ARG A 242 -7.79 15.09 -16.75
C ARG A 242 -7.49 16.37 -15.96
N TYR A 243 -6.39 16.40 -15.20
CA TYR A 243 -5.96 17.56 -14.43
C TYR A 243 -5.27 18.64 -15.30
N TRP A 244 -4.94 18.35 -16.57
CA TRP A 244 -4.24 19.26 -17.46
C TRP A 244 -5.19 19.85 -18.50
N THR A 245 -5.82 20.96 -18.15
CA THR A 245 -6.82 21.62 -19.01
C THR A 245 -6.19 22.40 -20.15
N ALA A 246 -6.92 22.61 -21.26
CA ALA A 246 -6.45 23.46 -22.36
C ALA A 246 -6.12 24.90 -21.92
N GLN A 247 -6.86 25.44 -20.95
CA GLN A 247 -6.57 26.77 -20.39
C GLN A 247 -5.22 26.79 -19.65
N GLN A 248 -4.97 25.77 -18.83
CA GLN A 248 -3.71 25.62 -18.10
C GLN A 248 -2.54 25.39 -19.06
N GLU A 249 -2.72 24.53 -20.08
CA GLU A 249 -1.73 24.29 -21.12
C GLU A 249 -1.36 25.58 -21.87
N ASN A 250 -2.36 26.37 -22.31
CA ASN A 250 -2.13 27.64 -23.00
C ASN A 250 -1.36 28.64 -22.11
N ALA A 251 -1.74 28.75 -20.84
CA ALA A 251 -1.06 29.65 -19.90
C ALA A 251 0.38 29.18 -19.63
N HIS A 252 0.58 27.87 -19.49
CA HIS A 252 1.88 27.25 -19.31
C HIS A 252 2.79 27.46 -20.54
N GLN A 253 2.27 27.24 -21.75
CA GLN A 253 2.98 27.49 -23.01
C GLN A 253 3.47 28.92 -23.13
N GLN A 254 2.62 29.92 -22.85
CA GLN A 254 2.99 31.32 -22.93
C GLN A 254 4.17 31.69 -22.01
N ARG A 255 4.27 31.03 -20.85
CA ARG A 255 5.33 31.29 -19.87
C ARG A 255 6.61 30.52 -20.18
N LEU A 256 6.49 29.20 -20.35
CA LEU A 256 7.61 28.32 -20.64
C LEU A 256 8.35 28.77 -21.91
N LEU A 257 7.59 29.08 -22.96
CA LEU A 257 8.14 29.37 -24.29
C LEU A 257 8.52 30.84 -24.48
N LYS A 258 8.38 31.68 -23.44
CA LYS A 258 8.69 33.12 -23.50
C LYS A 258 10.10 33.40 -24.04
N LYS A 259 11.05 32.49 -23.77
CA LYS A 259 12.45 32.57 -24.23
C LYS A 259 12.85 31.38 -25.12
N GLY A 260 11.88 30.61 -25.62
CA GLY A 260 12.11 29.36 -26.33
C GLY A 260 12.52 28.19 -25.42
N LEU A 261 12.85 27.04 -26.02
CA LEU A 261 13.20 25.81 -25.29
C LEU A 261 14.70 25.51 -25.24
N LYS A 262 15.54 26.25 -25.97
CA LYS A 262 16.99 25.97 -26.03
C LYS A 262 17.62 25.96 -24.63
N ALA A 263 17.40 27.04 -23.87
CA ALA A 263 17.92 27.20 -22.52
C ALA A 263 17.42 26.13 -21.52
N PRO A 264 16.10 25.86 -21.41
CA PRO A 264 15.59 24.74 -20.60
C PRO A 264 16.25 23.38 -20.91
N LEU A 265 16.52 23.07 -22.19
CA LEU A 265 17.14 21.80 -22.58
C LEU A 265 18.64 21.69 -22.26
N LEU A 266 19.32 22.81 -21.98
CA LEU A 266 20.73 22.80 -21.56
C LEU A 266 20.94 22.13 -20.19
N TRP A 267 19.89 22.02 -19.36
CA TRP A 267 19.91 21.21 -18.13
C TRP A 267 20.21 19.74 -18.43
N TYR A 268 19.49 19.16 -19.39
CA TYR A 268 19.69 17.78 -19.84
C TYR A 268 21.05 17.61 -20.51
N ARG A 269 21.44 18.55 -21.39
CA ARG A 269 22.76 18.51 -22.04
C ARG A 269 23.90 18.51 -21.02
N GLY A 270 23.88 19.42 -20.06
CA GLY A 270 24.92 19.49 -19.03
C GLY A 270 24.99 18.24 -18.15
N TRP A 271 23.86 17.58 -17.91
CA TRP A 271 23.82 16.30 -17.18
C TRP A 271 24.40 15.15 -18.00
N VAL A 272 23.96 15.01 -19.27
CA VAL A 272 24.43 13.97 -20.19
C VAL A 272 25.93 14.09 -20.49
N GLU A 273 26.44 15.32 -20.59
CA GLU A 273 27.86 15.62 -20.83
C GLU A 273 28.73 15.53 -19.57
N GLY A 274 28.15 15.25 -18.40
CA GLY A 274 28.88 15.08 -17.14
C GLY A 274 29.44 16.38 -16.55
N LEU A 275 28.86 17.53 -16.86
CA LEU A 275 29.33 18.84 -16.35
C LEU A 275 29.20 18.99 -14.83
N ASN A 276 28.39 18.15 -14.19
CA ASN A 276 28.12 18.18 -12.75
C ASN A 276 29.06 17.29 -11.91
N ASN A 277 29.98 16.56 -12.55
CA ASN A 277 30.87 15.60 -11.88
C ASN A 277 31.93 16.28 -10.99
N ALA A 278 32.45 17.44 -11.43
CA ALA A 278 33.52 18.15 -10.77
C ALA A 278 32.98 19.22 -9.81
N GLY A 279 32.67 18.86 -8.57
CA GLY A 279 32.32 19.86 -7.54
C GLY A 279 31.61 19.35 -6.29
N ASP A 280 31.46 18.04 -6.14
CA ASP A 280 30.31 17.47 -5.46
C ASP A 280 30.77 16.52 -4.35
N ALA A 281 30.64 16.95 -3.08
CA ALA A 281 31.03 16.17 -1.90
C ALA A 281 29.80 15.49 -1.27
N SER A 282 29.91 14.18 -0.98
CA SER A 282 28.82 13.42 -0.34
C SER A 282 28.50 13.98 1.05
N TYR A 283 27.21 14.13 1.35
CA TYR A 283 26.71 14.72 2.60
C TYR A 283 25.58 13.88 3.18
N ASN A 284 25.61 13.65 4.49
CA ASN A 284 24.49 13.05 5.21
C ASN A 284 23.57 14.16 5.74
N LEU A 285 22.31 14.14 5.32
CA LEU A 285 21.30 15.09 5.76
C LEU A 285 20.78 14.69 7.14
N THR A 286 21.00 15.56 8.12
CA THR A 286 20.51 15.40 9.49
C THR A 286 19.24 16.20 9.78
N ILE A 287 18.87 17.11 8.88
CA ILE A 287 17.59 17.82 8.96
C ILE A 287 16.43 16.87 8.61
N PRO A 288 15.21 17.16 9.04
CA PRO A 288 14.04 16.42 8.58
C PRO A 288 13.85 16.52 7.07
N VAL A 289 13.63 15.38 6.43
CA VAL A 289 13.40 15.25 5.00
C VAL A 289 12.08 14.53 4.76
N PHE A 290 11.25 15.07 3.87
CA PHE A 290 10.04 14.45 3.37
C PHE A 290 10.26 13.99 1.92
N TYR A 291 9.85 12.78 1.58
CA TYR A 291 9.81 12.30 0.20
C TYR A 291 8.37 11.93 -0.17
N GLY A 292 7.82 12.66 -1.15
CA GLY A 292 6.57 12.35 -1.81
C GLY A 292 6.81 11.38 -2.96
N ALA A 293 6.68 10.08 -2.69
CA ALA A 293 6.88 9.01 -3.64
C ALA A 293 5.69 8.91 -4.61
N THR A 294 5.92 9.12 -5.90
CA THR A 294 4.88 9.06 -6.94
C THR A 294 4.79 7.65 -7.53
N LEU A 295 3.78 6.89 -7.14
CA LEU A 295 3.74 5.43 -7.39
C LEU A 295 3.62 5.04 -8.87
N GLN A 296 3.14 5.94 -9.73
CA GLN A 296 2.97 5.70 -11.17
C GLN A 296 3.96 6.51 -12.02
N ASP A 297 5.05 6.98 -11.42
CA ASP A 297 6.13 7.65 -12.15
C ASP A 297 7.12 6.62 -12.74
N TYR A 298 7.18 6.57 -14.07
CA TYR A 298 8.01 5.62 -14.80
C TYR A 298 9.44 6.09 -15.05
N VAL A 299 9.77 7.35 -14.74
CA VAL A 299 11.14 7.89 -14.88
C VAL A 299 11.77 8.19 -13.52
N ASN A 300 10.99 8.29 -12.44
CA ASN A 300 11.48 8.42 -11.06
C ASN A 300 10.77 7.44 -10.12
N LEU A 301 11.02 6.16 -10.35
CA LEU A 301 10.45 5.07 -9.54
C LEU A 301 10.85 5.24 -8.05
N PRO A 302 9.90 5.15 -7.10
CA PRO A 302 10.22 5.21 -5.68
C PRO A 302 11.25 4.15 -5.25
N SER A 303 11.22 2.97 -5.88
CA SER A 303 12.17 1.89 -5.63
C SER A 303 13.63 2.23 -5.99
N LEU A 304 13.85 3.21 -6.88
CA LEU A 304 15.19 3.71 -7.22
C LEU A 304 15.65 4.84 -6.29
N ASN A 305 14.72 5.62 -5.76
CA ASN A 305 15.02 6.82 -4.96
C ASN A 305 15.14 6.50 -3.46
N ILE A 306 14.20 5.72 -2.92
CA ILE A 306 14.08 5.47 -1.47
C ILE A 306 15.37 4.91 -0.86
N PRO A 307 16.05 3.90 -1.44
CA PRO A 307 17.27 3.35 -0.83
C PRO A 307 18.40 4.39 -0.69
N GLY A 308 18.62 5.19 -1.74
CA GLY A 308 19.62 6.27 -1.71
C GLY A 308 19.26 7.37 -0.72
N MET A 309 17.98 7.75 -0.65
CA MET A 309 17.51 8.73 0.32
C MET A 309 17.62 8.22 1.76
N GLN A 310 17.30 6.96 2.04
CA GLN A 310 17.43 6.37 3.37
C GLN A 310 18.90 6.29 3.82
N ALA A 311 19.81 6.00 2.89
CA ALA A 311 21.24 6.00 3.18
C ALA A 311 21.77 7.40 3.50
N ALA A 312 21.24 8.43 2.83
CA ALA A 312 21.73 9.80 2.96
C ALA A 312 20.98 10.66 3.99
N CYS A 313 19.72 10.35 4.33
CA CYS A 313 18.85 11.18 5.16
C CYS A 313 18.50 10.46 6.46
N SER A 314 19.04 10.92 7.60
CA SER A 314 18.80 10.25 8.88
C SER A 314 17.38 10.43 9.43
N ASN A 315 16.65 11.44 8.92
CA ASN A 315 15.31 11.82 9.37
C ASN A 315 14.35 11.87 8.18
N LEU A 316 14.24 10.76 7.44
CA LEU A 316 13.40 10.64 6.25
C LEU A 316 11.97 10.20 6.61
N VAL A 317 10.99 10.93 6.10
CA VAL A 317 9.58 10.53 6.07
C VAL A 317 9.20 10.29 4.62
N VAL A 318 8.72 9.09 4.30
CA VAL A 318 8.19 8.77 2.97
C VAL A 318 6.66 8.83 3.02
N HIS A 319 6.06 9.40 1.98
CA HIS A 319 4.63 9.43 1.79
C HIS A 319 4.31 9.09 0.35
N ASP A 320 3.49 8.07 0.16
CA ASP A 320 3.12 7.59 -1.17
C ASP A 320 1.94 8.38 -1.72
N PHE A 321 2.13 8.98 -2.89
CA PHE A 321 1.07 9.57 -3.69
C PHE A 321 0.72 8.59 -4.82
N ASN A 322 -0.55 8.21 -4.92
CA ASN A 322 -1.05 7.41 -6.04
C ASN A 322 -1.24 8.28 -7.29
N THR A 323 -0.14 8.85 -7.76
CA THR A 323 -0.07 9.80 -8.87
C THR A 323 0.99 9.38 -9.86
N THR A 324 0.94 9.99 -11.03
CA THR A 324 2.06 10.03 -11.95
C THR A 324 3.13 11.01 -11.44
N HIS A 325 3.97 11.49 -12.33
CA HIS A 325 5.06 12.42 -12.05
C HIS A 325 4.64 13.77 -11.46
N TRP A 326 3.36 14.15 -11.51
CA TRP A 326 2.88 15.51 -11.27
C TRP A 326 1.96 15.65 -10.03
N PRO A 327 2.39 15.22 -8.83
CA PRO A 327 1.52 15.17 -7.65
C PRO A 327 0.94 16.54 -7.26
N GLN A 328 1.71 17.62 -7.49
CA GLN A 328 1.26 19.00 -7.21
C GLN A 328 0.08 19.45 -8.08
N PHE A 329 -0.15 18.81 -9.23
CA PHE A 329 -1.30 19.05 -10.10
C PHE A 329 -2.39 17.99 -9.95
N GLU A 330 -2.00 16.73 -9.78
CA GLU A 330 -2.91 15.59 -9.72
C GLU A 330 -3.72 15.58 -8.43
N VAL A 331 -3.05 15.78 -7.29
CA VAL A 331 -3.63 15.72 -5.95
C VAL A 331 -3.17 16.92 -5.09
N PRO A 332 -3.40 18.17 -5.56
CA PRO A 332 -2.86 19.37 -4.91
C PRO A 332 -3.26 19.49 -3.43
N ASN A 333 -4.48 19.07 -3.08
CA ASN A 333 -4.97 19.09 -1.71
C ASN A 333 -4.26 18.08 -0.81
N GLU A 334 -3.97 16.89 -1.32
CA GLU A 334 -3.25 15.85 -0.59
C GLU A 334 -1.80 16.26 -0.36
N VAL A 335 -1.12 16.77 -1.41
CA VAL A 335 0.23 17.36 -1.30
C VAL A 335 0.25 18.47 -0.25
N ASN A 336 -0.72 19.38 -0.30
CA ASN A 336 -0.84 20.48 0.68
C ASN A 336 -1.00 19.98 2.12
N GLN A 337 -1.80 18.93 2.32
CA GLN A 337 -2.01 18.34 3.64
C GLN A 337 -0.76 17.62 4.13
N ALA A 338 -0.13 16.79 3.29
CA ALA A 338 1.09 16.05 3.63
C ALA A 338 2.24 16.99 4.01
N LEU A 339 2.51 18.02 3.19
CA LEU A 339 3.49 19.06 3.50
C LEU A 339 3.10 19.85 4.76
N GLY A 340 1.81 20.08 4.97
CA GLY A 340 1.28 20.72 6.18
C GLY A 340 1.55 19.92 7.45
N ILE A 341 1.23 18.62 7.46
CA ILE A 341 1.44 17.69 8.58
C ILE A 341 2.93 17.56 8.89
N PHE A 342 3.75 17.39 7.86
CA PHE A 342 5.21 17.38 7.99
C PHE A 342 5.72 18.64 8.71
N SER A 343 5.19 19.82 8.36
CA SER A 343 5.59 21.07 9.04
C SER A 343 5.15 21.18 10.52
N VAL A 344 4.13 20.42 10.94
CA VAL A 344 3.62 20.41 12.33
C VAL A 344 4.34 19.39 13.20
N ALA A 345 4.62 18.18 12.68
CA ALA A 345 5.28 17.10 13.41
C ALA A 345 6.69 17.51 13.94
N LEU A 346 7.37 18.43 13.26
CA LEU A 346 8.68 18.94 13.66
C LEU A 346 8.68 19.86 14.89
N LYS A 347 7.53 20.46 15.23
CA LYS A 347 7.39 21.21 16.49
C LYS A 347 7.36 20.30 17.71
N GLN A 348 6.93 19.04 17.56
CA GLN A 348 6.86 18.09 18.66
C GLN A 348 8.18 17.33 18.85
N SER A 349 8.89 16.99 17.75
CA SER A 349 10.18 16.29 17.85
C SER A 349 11.30 17.15 18.46
N SER A 350 11.29 18.47 18.24
CA SER A 350 12.27 19.38 18.85
C SER A 350 12.13 19.56 20.37
N GLN A 351 10.99 19.19 20.97
CA GLN A 351 10.80 19.20 22.43
C GLN A 351 11.22 17.89 23.12
N LEU A 352 11.48 16.82 22.36
CA LEU A 352 11.76 15.48 22.89
C LEU A 352 13.23 15.04 22.78
N ALA A 353 14.12 15.89 22.26
CA ALA A 353 15.55 15.60 22.17
C ALA A 353 16.21 15.59 23.57
N ARG A 354 16.10 14.48 24.30
CA ARG A 354 17.04 14.13 25.37
C ARG A 354 18.31 13.50 24.78
N PRO A 355 19.47 13.67 25.41
CA PRO A 355 20.72 13.16 24.87
C PRO A 355 20.71 11.63 24.82
N LEU A 356 21.11 11.08 23.67
CA LEU A 356 21.34 9.66 23.46
C LEU A 356 22.37 9.13 24.47
N LEU A 357 21.92 8.33 25.44
CA LEU A 357 22.79 7.47 26.22
C LEU A 357 23.27 6.35 25.28
N LYS A 358 24.54 6.41 24.89
CA LYS A 358 25.22 5.29 24.23
C LYS A 358 25.29 4.12 25.22
N SER A 359 24.39 3.15 25.06
CA SER A 359 24.53 1.84 25.67
C SER A 359 25.66 1.09 24.95
N THR A 360 26.77 0.90 25.65
CA THR A 360 27.82 -0.03 25.25
C THR A 360 27.45 -1.39 25.85
N MET A 361 26.99 -2.33 25.04
CA MET A 361 26.81 -3.70 25.51
C MET A 361 28.17 -4.38 25.61
N THR A 362 28.53 -4.77 26.82
CA THR A 362 29.59 -5.74 27.11
C THR A 362 28.96 -7.12 27.25
N PRO A 363 29.60 -8.21 26.80
CA PRO A 363 29.04 -9.56 26.89
C PRO A 363 29.30 -10.17 28.28
N ALA A 364 28.27 -10.37 29.11
CA ALA A 364 28.37 -11.22 30.30
C ALA A 364 27.01 -11.56 30.97
N ALA A 365 26.90 -12.84 31.33
CA ALA A 365 25.97 -13.45 32.30
C ALA A 365 24.47 -13.48 31.95
N THR A 366 23.82 -14.58 32.33
CA THR A 366 22.36 -14.72 32.31
C THR A 366 21.76 -13.54 33.08
N PRO A 367 20.86 -12.72 32.48
CA PRO A 367 20.34 -11.53 33.16
C PRO A 367 19.63 -11.92 34.47
N GLU A 368 19.74 -11.10 35.52
CA GLU A 368 19.19 -11.42 36.85
C GLU A 368 17.73 -11.92 36.78
N GLY A 369 17.46 -13.04 37.46
CA GLY A 369 16.13 -13.68 37.49
C GLY A 369 15.84 -14.63 36.33
N HIS A 370 16.76 -14.85 35.39
CA HIS A 370 16.65 -15.87 34.35
C HIS A 370 17.38 -17.16 34.75
N SER A 371 16.83 -18.29 34.31
CA SER A 371 17.48 -19.61 34.44
C SER A 371 17.53 -20.30 33.09
N ILE A 372 18.66 -20.93 32.79
CA ILE A 372 18.74 -21.90 31.70
C ILE A 372 18.22 -23.23 32.24
N ARG A 373 17.20 -23.78 31.61
CA ARG A 373 16.59 -25.06 31.97
C ARG A 373 16.72 -26.03 30.82
N SER A 374 16.66 -27.31 31.15
CA SER A 374 16.58 -28.37 30.15
C SER A 374 15.50 -29.37 30.51
N THR A 375 14.84 -29.91 29.49
CA THR A 375 13.86 -30.99 29.66
C THR A 375 13.97 -32.00 28.53
N VAL A 376 13.61 -33.25 28.79
CA VAL A 376 13.47 -34.28 27.76
C VAL A 376 12.00 -34.32 27.35
N VAL A 377 11.73 -34.06 26.08
CA VAL A 377 10.39 -34.08 25.48
C VAL A 377 9.95 -35.52 25.21
N ARG A 378 8.67 -35.76 24.93
CA ARG A 378 8.09 -37.11 24.73
C ARG A 378 8.76 -37.87 23.57
N ARG A 379 9.27 -37.14 22.58
CA ARG A 379 10.07 -37.69 21.46
C ARG A 379 11.48 -38.15 21.86
N GLY A 380 11.90 -37.92 23.10
CA GLY A 380 13.18 -38.37 23.65
C GLY A 380 14.35 -37.39 23.47
N PHE A 381 14.09 -36.20 22.92
CA PHE A 381 15.11 -35.17 22.69
C PHE A 381 15.26 -34.23 23.89
N LEU A 382 16.49 -33.84 24.20
CA LEU A 382 16.78 -32.84 25.21
C LEU A 382 16.60 -31.46 24.60
N TYR A 383 15.73 -30.61 25.17
CA TYR A 383 15.64 -29.20 24.83
C TYR A 383 16.20 -28.33 25.93
N SER A 384 17.03 -27.37 25.56
CA SER A 384 17.55 -26.31 26.44
C SER A 384 16.84 -25.00 26.14
N TYR A 385 16.34 -24.32 27.16
CA TYR A 385 15.58 -23.08 27.00
C TYR A 385 15.87 -22.07 28.12
N LEU A 386 15.79 -20.79 27.76
CA LEU A 386 15.79 -19.70 28.72
C LEU A 386 14.40 -19.64 29.37
N TYR A 387 14.37 -19.51 30.70
CA TYR A 387 13.14 -19.36 31.47
C TYR A 387 13.22 -18.20 32.44
N LYS A 388 12.16 -17.38 32.46
CA LYS A 388 11.85 -16.41 33.51
C LYS A 388 10.36 -16.46 33.82
N SER A 389 10.02 -16.57 35.09
CA SER A 389 8.62 -16.53 35.53
C SER A 389 8.02 -15.13 35.35
N PRO A 390 6.74 -15.02 34.96
CA PRO A 390 6.07 -13.72 34.85
C PRO A 390 5.88 -13.05 36.22
N GLY A 391 5.84 -11.72 36.23
CA GLY A 391 5.33 -10.93 37.35
C GLY A 391 3.81 -11.00 37.46
N HIS A 392 3.24 -10.46 38.54
CA HIS A 392 1.79 -10.46 38.76
C HIS A 392 1.03 -9.88 37.55
N ASN A 393 0.02 -10.62 37.07
CA ASN A 393 -0.87 -10.24 35.96
C ASN A 393 -0.17 -10.00 34.60
N LYS A 394 1.01 -10.58 34.37
CA LYS A 394 1.67 -10.53 33.05
C LYS A 394 1.67 -11.91 32.38
N PRO A 395 1.43 -12.01 31.06
CA PRO A 395 1.56 -13.27 30.34
C PRO A 395 3.03 -13.64 30.14
N THR A 396 3.25 -14.88 29.68
CA THR A 396 4.56 -15.36 29.24
C THR A 396 4.68 -15.23 27.73
N ILE A 397 5.83 -14.76 27.24
CA ILE A 397 6.17 -14.68 25.82
C ILE A 397 7.05 -15.88 25.47
N LEU A 398 6.66 -16.61 24.43
CA LEU A 398 7.44 -17.67 23.82
C LEU A 398 8.12 -17.11 22.57
N PHE A 399 9.44 -16.99 22.60
CA PHE A 399 10.25 -16.58 21.46
C PHE A 399 10.78 -17.82 20.72
N VAL A 400 10.54 -17.91 19.41
CA VAL A 400 10.87 -19.06 18.56
C VAL A 400 11.82 -18.59 17.45
N ALA A 401 13.06 -19.08 17.50
CA ALA A 401 14.15 -18.56 16.67
C ALA A 401 14.20 -19.09 15.23
N GLY A 402 14.89 -18.35 14.35
CA GLY A 402 15.11 -18.69 12.95
C GLY A 402 16.42 -19.42 12.65
N PHE A 403 16.73 -19.58 11.36
CA PHE A 403 18.03 -20.02 10.86
C PHE A 403 18.87 -18.81 10.43
N PRO A 404 20.20 -18.77 10.67
CA PRO A 404 21.01 -19.76 11.36
C PRO A 404 21.19 -19.41 12.86
N SER A 405 20.11 -19.16 13.59
CA SER A 405 20.16 -18.54 14.92
C SER A 405 19.88 -19.49 16.08
N THR A 406 20.10 -18.99 17.31
CA THR A 406 19.72 -19.66 18.56
C THR A 406 18.82 -18.74 19.38
N ARG A 407 18.49 -19.08 20.63
CA ARG A 407 17.72 -18.18 21.51
C ARG A 407 18.30 -16.76 21.64
N HIS A 408 19.61 -16.61 21.40
CA HIS A 408 20.34 -15.35 21.52
C HIS A 408 19.93 -14.29 20.48
N GLU A 409 19.22 -14.65 19.41
CA GLU A 409 18.65 -13.63 18.51
C GLU A 409 17.67 -12.70 19.23
N TRP A 410 17.10 -13.15 20.35
CA TRP A 410 16.10 -12.44 21.12
C TRP A 410 16.66 -11.66 22.31
N ASP A 411 17.99 -11.58 22.51
CA ASP A 411 18.57 -11.00 23.73
C ASP A 411 18.05 -9.57 24.02
N SER A 412 17.89 -8.75 22.97
CA SER A 412 17.31 -7.40 23.08
C SER A 412 15.85 -7.41 23.54
N GLN A 413 15.04 -8.31 22.99
CA GLN A 413 13.61 -8.45 23.29
C GLN A 413 13.42 -9.05 24.69
N VAL A 414 14.20 -10.08 25.03
CA VAL A 414 14.23 -10.72 26.34
C VAL A 414 14.53 -9.69 27.41
N ALA A 415 15.55 -8.85 27.24
CA ALA A 415 15.88 -7.79 28.19
C ALA A 415 14.72 -6.82 28.39
N TYR A 416 14.13 -6.32 27.29
CA TYR A 416 13.05 -5.34 27.30
C TYR A 416 11.77 -5.85 27.98
N PHE A 417 11.30 -7.04 27.62
CA PHE A 417 10.05 -7.60 28.16
C PHE A 417 10.22 -8.11 29.60
N SER A 418 11.41 -8.59 29.94
CA SER A 418 11.77 -8.98 31.30
C SER A 418 11.72 -7.85 32.30
N GLU A 419 12.16 -6.65 31.91
CA GLU A 419 12.11 -5.44 32.74
C GLU A 419 10.65 -5.03 33.01
N LYS A 420 9.74 -5.31 32.07
CA LYS A 420 8.30 -5.01 32.17
C LYS A 420 7.49 -6.11 32.86
N GLY A 421 8.17 -7.12 33.39
CA GLY A 421 7.58 -8.20 34.18
C GLY A 421 6.91 -9.30 33.36
N TYR A 422 7.11 -9.38 32.04
CA TYR A 422 6.62 -10.52 31.25
C TYR A 422 7.42 -11.78 31.59
N GLY A 423 6.74 -12.92 31.56
CA GLY A 423 7.43 -14.22 31.60
C GLY A 423 8.12 -14.48 30.27
N ILE A 424 9.24 -15.20 30.29
CA ILE A 424 10.00 -15.51 29.08
C ILE A 424 10.24 -17.01 28.98
N ILE A 425 9.96 -17.56 27.80
CA ILE A 425 10.45 -18.87 27.35
C ILE A 425 11.12 -18.66 25.98
N ALA A 426 12.38 -19.02 25.85
CA ALA A 426 13.10 -18.99 24.57
C ALA A 426 13.97 -20.25 24.42
N PRO A 427 13.51 -21.28 23.70
CA PRO A 427 14.28 -22.50 23.46
C PRO A 427 15.39 -22.29 22.43
N ASP A 428 16.51 -22.99 22.62
CA ASP A 428 17.32 -23.40 21.47
C ASP A 428 16.53 -24.51 20.75
N LEU A 429 16.25 -24.36 19.45
CA LEU A 429 15.47 -25.34 18.70
C LEU A 429 16.29 -26.59 18.33
N LEU A 430 15.63 -27.62 17.80
CA LEU A 430 16.28 -28.87 17.42
C LEU A 430 17.44 -28.61 16.45
N GLY A 431 18.63 -29.13 16.79
CA GLY A 431 19.87 -28.87 16.05
C GLY A 431 20.72 -27.71 16.57
N TYR A 432 20.23 -26.92 17.52
CA TYR A 432 20.91 -25.71 17.98
C TYR A 432 21.31 -25.74 19.46
N GLY A 433 22.38 -25.01 19.78
CA GLY A 433 22.80 -24.70 21.15
C GLY A 433 22.79 -25.90 22.10
N GLY A 434 22.11 -25.77 23.23
CA GLY A 434 22.01 -26.81 24.25
C GLY A 434 21.05 -27.97 23.90
N THR A 435 20.29 -27.87 22.82
CA THR A 435 19.23 -28.83 22.43
C THR A 435 19.79 -29.97 21.57
N SER A 436 19.21 -31.17 21.64
CA SER A 436 19.58 -32.33 20.82
C SER A 436 19.71 -31.98 19.33
N ALA A 437 20.64 -32.64 18.65
CA ALA A 437 20.93 -32.43 17.23
C ALA A 437 20.92 -33.79 16.51
N PRO A 438 19.74 -34.44 16.36
CA PRO A 438 19.66 -35.68 15.60
C PRO A 438 20.07 -35.45 14.14
N GLU A 439 20.65 -36.46 13.49
CA GLU A 439 21.07 -36.36 12.09
C GLU A 439 20.08 -37.01 11.11
N ASN A 440 18.94 -37.49 11.61
CA ASN A 440 17.89 -38.05 10.77
C ASN A 440 16.91 -36.95 10.35
N VAL A 441 16.70 -36.78 9.04
CA VAL A 441 15.80 -35.75 8.48
C VAL A 441 14.35 -35.91 8.96
N GLU A 442 13.92 -37.14 9.24
CA GLU A 442 12.56 -37.43 9.71
C GLU A 442 12.25 -36.81 11.08
N ASP A 443 13.29 -36.42 11.85
CA ASP A 443 13.12 -35.77 13.15
C ASP A 443 12.81 -34.26 13.04
N TYR A 444 12.93 -33.66 11.85
CA TYR A 444 12.80 -32.22 11.59
C TYR A 444 11.48 -31.86 10.90
N LYS A 445 10.39 -32.55 11.24
CA LYS A 445 9.05 -32.20 10.79
C LYS A 445 8.43 -31.16 11.72
N LEU A 446 7.84 -30.12 11.17
CA LEU A 446 7.35 -28.96 11.91
C LEU A 446 6.27 -29.34 12.93
N LEU A 447 5.36 -30.26 12.59
CA LEU A 447 4.31 -30.68 13.51
C LEU A 447 4.87 -31.49 14.69
N ASP A 448 5.84 -32.38 14.45
CA ASP A 448 6.49 -33.13 15.53
C ASP A 448 7.29 -32.20 16.46
N MET A 449 7.97 -31.19 15.90
CA MET A 449 8.67 -30.17 16.69
C MET A 449 7.72 -29.21 17.42
N ALA A 450 6.48 -29.04 16.93
CA ALA A 450 5.46 -28.28 17.64
C ALA A 450 5.08 -28.99 18.95
N GLU A 451 4.93 -30.31 18.94
CA GLU A 451 4.72 -31.10 20.17
C GLU A 451 5.87 -30.96 21.16
N ASP A 452 7.12 -30.89 20.68
CA ASP A 452 8.28 -30.68 21.55
C ASP A 452 8.23 -29.32 22.27
N VAL A 453 7.80 -28.26 21.58
CA VAL A 453 7.62 -26.94 22.20
C VAL A 453 6.47 -26.95 23.20
N ILE A 454 5.39 -27.67 22.94
CA ILE A 454 4.29 -27.85 23.91
C ILE A 454 4.75 -28.60 25.15
N ASP A 455 5.57 -29.64 24.99
CA ASP A 455 6.19 -30.33 26.11
C ASP A 455 7.07 -29.39 26.95
N ILE A 456 7.80 -28.47 26.34
CA ILE A 456 8.57 -27.43 27.07
C ILE A 456 7.63 -26.56 27.91
N LEU A 457 6.51 -26.09 27.33
CA LEU A 457 5.52 -25.28 28.04
C LEU A 457 4.91 -26.04 29.22
N ASP A 458 4.58 -27.32 29.03
CA ASP A 458 4.02 -28.19 30.08
C ASP A 458 5.01 -28.41 31.23
N HIS A 459 6.28 -28.71 30.93
CA HIS A 459 7.34 -28.85 31.94
C HIS A 459 7.61 -27.53 32.67
N ALA A 460 7.54 -26.40 31.96
CA ALA A 460 7.65 -25.07 32.54
C ALA A 460 6.40 -24.65 33.34
N LYS A 461 5.33 -25.46 33.29
CA LYS A 461 4.01 -25.20 33.91
C LYS A 461 3.37 -23.91 33.40
N VAL A 462 3.54 -23.61 32.11
CA VAL A 462 2.96 -22.45 31.43
C VAL A 462 1.85 -22.90 30.49
N HIS A 463 0.60 -22.56 30.85
CA HIS A 463 -0.56 -23.00 30.08
C HIS A 463 -0.82 -22.15 28.83
N LYS A 464 -0.67 -20.82 28.89
CA LYS A 464 -0.89 -19.93 27.74
C LYS A 464 0.26 -18.96 27.56
N VAL A 465 0.63 -18.71 26.31
CA VAL A 465 1.72 -17.80 25.92
C VAL A 465 1.29 -16.84 24.81
N ILE A 466 2.08 -15.79 24.63
CA ILE A 466 2.11 -15.02 23.37
C ILE A 466 3.28 -15.58 22.57
N GLY A 467 3.02 -16.14 21.40
CA GLY A 467 4.07 -16.71 20.54
C GLY A 467 4.68 -15.62 19.65
N VAL A 468 6.00 -15.57 19.53
CA VAL A 468 6.72 -14.67 18.63
C VAL A 468 7.72 -15.51 17.85
N GLY A 469 7.58 -15.55 16.53
CA GLY A 469 8.44 -16.30 15.62
C GLY A 469 9.16 -15.38 14.65
N HIS A 470 10.39 -15.75 14.28
CA HIS A 470 11.17 -15.18 13.19
C HIS A 470 11.61 -16.30 12.24
N ASP A 471 11.59 -16.07 10.92
CA ASP A 471 12.10 -17.00 9.91
C ASP A 471 11.52 -18.44 10.05
N TRP A 472 12.33 -19.49 10.21
CA TRP A 472 11.89 -20.86 10.50
C TRP A 472 11.10 -20.97 11.80
N GLY A 473 11.35 -20.07 12.75
CA GLY A 473 10.56 -19.94 13.96
C GLY A 473 9.13 -19.49 13.67
N SER A 474 8.89 -18.64 12.67
CA SER A 474 7.54 -18.33 12.17
C SER A 474 6.88 -19.54 11.50
N MET A 475 7.64 -20.35 10.76
CA MET A 475 7.15 -21.59 10.16
C MET A 475 6.71 -22.61 11.24
N LEU A 476 7.52 -22.78 12.28
CA LEU A 476 7.17 -23.64 13.42
C LEU A 476 6.00 -23.06 14.23
N LEU A 477 6.01 -21.76 14.51
CA LEU A 477 4.91 -21.08 15.21
C LEU A 477 3.59 -21.25 14.46
N SER A 478 3.61 -21.26 13.12
CA SER A 478 2.42 -21.52 12.30
C SER A 478 1.79 -22.87 12.64
N ARG A 479 2.58 -23.95 12.71
CA ARG A 479 2.06 -25.28 13.10
C ARG A 479 1.60 -25.33 14.55
N LEU A 480 2.32 -24.69 15.47
CA LEU A 480 1.90 -24.56 16.86
C LEU A 480 0.50 -23.95 16.98
N VAL A 481 0.23 -22.84 16.28
CA VAL A 481 -1.09 -22.19 16.34
C VAL A 481 -2.17 -22.90 15.53
N ASN A 482 -1.81 -23.77 14.58
CA ASN A 482 -2.78 -24.63 13.91
C ASN A 482 -3.33 -25.72 14.85
N VAL A 483 -2.45 -26.41 15.58
CA VAL A 483 -2.84 -27.59 16.35
C VAL A 483 -3.05 -27.34 17.84
N HIS A 484 -2.51 -26.25 18.38
CA HIS A 484 -2.58 -25.91 19.81
C HIS A 484 -3.06 -24.47 20.04
N VAL A 485 -3.99 -23.97 19.22
CA VAL A 485 -4.47 -22.57 19.27
C VAL A 485 -4.93 -22.14 20.67
N ASP A 486 -5.46 -23.07 21.48
CA ASP A 486 -5.91 -22.83 22.85
C ASP A 486 -4.77 -22.47 23.83
N ARG A 487 -3.53 -22.81 23.48
CA ARG A 487 -2.29 -22.50 24.21
C ARG A 487 -1.75 -21.11 23.90
N PHE A 488 -2.33 -20.40 22.94
CA PHE A 488 -1.87 -19.07 22.51
C PHE A 488 -2.89 -17.98 22.84
N LEU A 489 -2.41 -16.91 23.47
CA LEU A 489 -3.18 -15.66 23.63
C LEU A 489 -3.14 -14.83 22.35
N ALA A 490 -2.01 -14.90 21.64
CA ALA A 490 -1.73 -14.23 20.38
C ALA A 490 -0.48 -14.82 19.72
N ALA A 491 -0.28 -14.50 18.45
CA ALA A 491 0.91 -14.87 17.69
C ALA A 491 1.51 -13.65 16.99
N ALA A 492 2.83 -13.56 16.92
CA ALA A 492 3.58 -12.55 16.19
C ALA A 492 4.53 -13.23 15.21
N PHE A 493 4.46 -12.84 13.94
CA PHE A 493 5.30 -13.37 12.87
C PHE A 493 6.21 -12.24 12.37
N LEU A 494 7.53 -12.44 12.37
CA LEU A 494 8.53 -11.44 11.96
C LEU A 494 9.28 -11.90 10.72
N SER A 495 9.42 -10.99 9.74
CA SER A 495 9.91 -11.28 8.37
C SER A 495 9.03 -12.33 7.67
N VAL A 496 9.19 -13.61 7.96
CA VAL A 496 8.30 -14.69 7.52
C VAL A 496 6.95 -14.59 8.24
N GLY A 497 5.87 -14.50 7.47
CA GLY A 497 4.50 -14.49 7.97
C GLY A 497 3.92 -15.88 8.25
N TYR A 498 2.64 -15.92 8.61
CA TYR A 498 1.93 -17.18 8.86
C TYR A 498 1.89 -18.07 7.61
N ASN A 499 2.37 -19.31 7.76
CA ASN A 499 2.43 -20.30 6.68
C ASN A 499 1.37 -21.39 6.87
N THR A 500 0.38 -21.44 5.97
CA THR A 500 -0.68 -22.47 6.01
C THR A 500 -0.14 -23.87 5.72
N PRO A 501 -0.72 -24.94 6.31
CA PRO A 501 -0.31 -26.31 6.01
C PRO A 501 -0.45 -26.69 4.51
N ARG A 502 0.53 -27.43 3.97
CA ARG A 502 0.68 -27.78 2.55
C ARG A 502 0.78 -29.30 2.35
N PRO A 503 -0.36 -30.03 2.31
CA PRO A 503 -0.35 -31.49 2.23
C PRO A 503 0.20 -32.07 0.92
N ASN A 504 0.25 -31.26 -0.15
CA ASN A 504 0.73 -31.67 -1.47
C ASN A 504 1.89 -30.77 -1.94
N PHE A 505 2.77 -30.36 -1.02
CA PHE A 505 3.86 -29.45 -1.37
C PHE A 505 4.88 -30.12 -2.28
N ASN A 506 5.19 -29.47 -3.40
CA ASN A 506 6.29 -29.81 -4.29
C ASN A 506 7.20 -28.59 -4.43
N PHE A 507 8.43 -28.70 -3.93
CA PHE A 507 9.36 -27.58 -3.87
C PHE A 507 9.76 -27.06 -5.27
N ASP A 508 9.93 -27.96 -6.25
CA ASP A 508 10.34 -27.60 -7.61
C ASP A 508 9.24 -26.88 -8.38
N GLU A 509 7.99 -27.29 -8.18
CA GLU A 509 6.83 -26.58 -8.74
C GLU A 509 6.65 -25.23 -8.06
N TYR A 510 6.85 -25.17 -6.74
CA TYR A 510 6.71 -23.94 -5.98
C TYR A 510 7.72 -22.87 -6.40
N ILE A 511 9.00 -23.22 -6.58
CA ILE A 511 10.00 -22.27 -7.10
C ILE A 511 9.62 -21.79 -8.49
N LYS A 512 9.16 -22.68 -9.39
CA LYS A 512 8.76 -22.28 -10.76
C LYS A 512 7.59 -21.29 -10.75
N GLN A 513 6.61 -21.51 -9.88
CA GLN A 513 5.48 -20.58 -9.70
C GLN A 513 5.97 -19.22 -9.21
N LEU A 514 6.79 -19.19 -8.17
CA LEU A 514 7.34 -17.93 -7.64
C LEU A 514 8.21 -17.20 -8.68
N HIS A 515 8.99 -17.91 -9.49
CA HIS A 515 9.74 -17.31 -10.58
C HIS A 515 8.81 -16.61 -11.59
N GLN A 516 7.70 -17.24 -11.94
CA GLN A 516 6.72 -16.65 -12.87
C GLN A 516 6.04 -15.41 -12.28
N GLU A 517 5.77 -15.41 -10.97
CA GLU A 517 5.11 -14.30 -10.29
C GLU A 517 6.05 -13.12 -9.98
N VAL A 518 7.30 -13.40 -9.61
CA VAL A 518 8.24 -12.42 -9.04
C VAL A 518 9.42 -12.10 -9.96
N GLY A 519 9.74 -12.98 -10.90
CA GLY A 519 10.84 -12.81 -11.86
C GLY A 519 12.19 -13.37 -11.42
N TYR A 520 12.29 -14.08 -10.29
CA TYR A 520 13.48 -14.83 -9.87
C TYR A 520 13.13 -15.96 -8.88
N ASP A 521 14.05 -16.90 -8.67
CA ASP A 521 13.84 -18.09 -7.83
C ASP A 521 13.94 -17.75 -6.33
N VAL A 522 12.93 -17.11 -5.75
CA VAL A 522 12.93 -16.57 -4.36
C VAL A 522 13.58 -17.50 -3.31
N PHE A 523 13.35 -18.83 -3.40
CA PHE A 523 13.89 -19.83 -2.46
C PHE A 523 14.95 -20.77 -3.04
N GLY A 524 15.59 -20.44 -4.17
CA GLY A 524 16.55 -21.34 -4.83
C GLY A 524 17.75 -21.75 -3.96
N TYR A 525 18.18 -20.91 -3.01
CA TYR A 525 19.22 -21.25 -2.03
C TYR A 525 18.87 -22.47 -1.16
N MET A 526 17.59 -22.73 -0.89
CA MET A 526 17.19 -23.85 -0.04
C MET A 526 17.54 -25.21 -0.66
N LYS A 527 17.60 -25.30 -2.01
CA LYS A 527 18.11 -26.52 -2.68
C LYS A 527 19.54 -26.82 -2.28
N PHE A 528 20.40 -25.79 -2.31
CA PHE A 528 21.78 -25.92 -1.88
C PHE A 528 21.85 -26.33 -0.41
N LEU A 529 21.11 -25.64 0.47
CA LEU A 529 21.12 -25.96 1.90
C LEU A 529 20.61 -27.39 2.22
N ALA A 530 19.84 -28.01 1.33
CA ALA A 530 19.34 -29.37 1.47
C ALA A 530 20.30 -30.46 0.96
N GLU A 531 21.42 -30.10 0.32
CA GLU A 531 22.41 -31.05 -0.21
C GLU A 531 23.22 -31.74 0.92
N ASP A 532 23.65 -32.98 0.67
CA ASP A 532 24.41 -33.78 1.64
C ASP A 532 25.77 -33.14 2.02
N ASP A 533 26.42 -32.43 1.08
CA ASP A 533 27.74 -31.80 1.22
C ASP A 533 27.68 -30.33 1.65
N ALA A 534 26.49 -29.74 1.78
CA ALA A 534 26.33 -28.33 2.10
C ALA A 534 26.94 -27.94 3.46
N ALA A 535 26.81 -28.81 4.46
CA ALA A 535 27.35 -28.58 5.80
C ALA A 535 28.89 -28.47 5.79
N ASP A 536 29.56 -29.36 5.04
CA ASP A 536 31.01 -29.36 4.91
C ASP A 536 31.50 -28.14 4.15
N LEU A 537 30.80 -27.77 3.06
CA LEU A 537 31.13 -26.60 2.26
C LEU A 537 30.97 -25.29 3.05
N ILE A 538 29.86 -25.13 3.77
CA ILE A 538 29.61 -23.95 4.62
C ILE A 538 30.65 -23.89 5.76
N THR A 539 30.96 -25.02 6.40
CA THR A 539 31.96 -25.06 7.47
C THR A 539 33.34 -24.64 6.96
N LYS A 540 33.71 -25.08 5.75
CA LYS A 540 34.97 -24.71 5.10
C LYS A 540 35.04 -23.21 4.74
N HIS A 541 33.91 -22.60 4.39
CA HIS A 541 33.82 -21.21 3.92
C HIS A 541 32.88 -20.36 4.80
N LEU A 542 33.03 -20.48 6.12
CA LEU A 542 32.09 -19.91 7.08
C LEU A 542 31.97 -18.38 6.95
N ASP A 543 33.06 -17.66 6.72
CA ASP A 543 33.01 -16.20 6.55
C ASP A 543 32.23 -15.77 5.29
N SER A 544 32.29 -16.59 4.24
CA SER A 544 31.51 -16.40 3.02
C SER A 544 30.02 -16.61 3.29
N PHE A 545 29.67 -17.65 4.06
CA PHE A 545 28.29 -17.88 4.51
C PHE A 545 27.73 -16.71 5.31
N TYR A 546 28.46 -16.23 6.33
CA TYR A 546 28.00 -15.09 7.12
C TYR A 546 27.88 -13.82 6.29
N SER A 547 28.78 -13.61 5.32
CA SER A 547 28.68 -12.45 4.42
C SER A 547 27.45 -12.46 3.52
N LEU A 548 26.96 -13.66 3.20
CA LEU A 548 25.78 -13.84 2.35
C LEU A 548 24.50 -13.77 3.19
N PHE A 549 24.45 -14.39 4.36
CA PHE A 549 23.26 -14.43 5.21
C PHE A 549 23.10 -13.19 6.12
N PHE A 550 24.17 -12.45 6.38
CA PHE A 550 24.14 -11.16 7.09
C PHE A 550 24.80 -10.08 6.22
N PRO A 551 24.22 -9.74 5.05
CA PRO A 551 24.88 -8.87 4.09
C PRO A 551 24.81 -7.40 4.49
N SER A 552 25.86 -6.63 4.22
CA SER A 552 25.81 -5.16 4.27
C SER A 552 24.94 -4.53 3.17
N LYS A 553 24.63 -5.30 2.12
CA LYS A 553 23.80 -4.91 0.98
C LYS A 553 22.71 -5.96 0.76
N PRO A 554 21.47 -5.75 1.25
CA PRO A 554 20.44 -6.79 1.23
C PRO A 554 20.02 -7.21 -0.19
N LEU A 555 20.14 -6.31 -1.19
CA LEU A 555 19.81 -6.60 -2.58
C LEU A 555 20.61 -7.77 -3.17
N ILE A 556 21.78 -8.10 -2.59
CA ILE A 556 22.56 -9.28 -2.99
C ILE A 556 21.76 -10.58 -2.86
N TRP A 557 20.72 -10.61 -2.01
CA TRP A 557 19.85 -11.78 -1.91
C TRP A 557 19.08 -12.04 -3.19
N LYS A 558 18.68 -11.01 -3.93
CA LYS A 558 17.98 -11.16 -5.22
C LYS A 558 18.89 -11.75 -6.31
N THR A 559 20.20 -11.53 -6.23
CA THR A 559 21.16 -11.91 -7.29
C THR A 559 22.01 -13.13 -6.95
N ASP A 560 22.35 -13.33 -5.67
CA ASP A 560 23.35 -14.31 -5.25
C ASP A 560 22.91 -15.24 -4.11
N LEU A 561 21.86 -14.91 -3.34
CA LEU A 561 21.23 -15.88 -2.44
C LEU A 561 20.11 -16.63 -3.17
N ALA A 562 19.01 -15.96 -3.46
CA ALA A 562 17.77 -16.54 -3.95
C ALA A 562 17.95 -17.39 -5.21
N PRO A 563 18.55 -16.93 -6.32
CA PRO A 563 18.49 -17.66 -7.58
C PRO A 563 19.18 -19.03 -7.51
N LEU A 564 18.63 -20.01 -8.23
CA LEU A 564 19.10 -21.39 -8.18
C LEU A 564 20.61 -21.51 -8.44
N GLY A 565 21.31 -22.20 -7.54
CA GLY A 565 22.75 -22.47 -7.61
C GLY A 565 23.67 -21.29 -7.30
N ARG A 566 23.14 -20.07 -7.12
CA ARG A 566 23.97 -18.88 -6.85
C ARG A 566 24.56 -18.88 -5.45
N ALA A 567 23.79 -19.26 -4.44
CA ALA A 567 24.27 -19.36 -3.07
C ALA A 567 25.43 -20.36 -2.96
N LYS A 568 25.30 -21.56 -3.54
CA LYS A 568 26.38 -22.56 -3.58
C LYS A 568 27.64 -21.98 -4.20
N LYS A 569 27.51 -21.40 -5.40
CA LYS A 569 28.62 -20.78 -6.14
C LYS A 569 29.31 -19.68 -5.33
N TRP A 570 28.55 -18.84 -4.62
CA TRP A 570 29.09 -17.80 -3.76
C TRP A 570 30.03 -18.38 -2.68
N ILE A 571 29.58 -19.46 -2.02
CA ILE A 571 30.32 -20.14 -0.97
C ILE A 571 31.55 -20.88 -1.53
N GLU A 572 31.40 -21.57 -2.67
CA GLU A 572 32.51 -22.25 -3.37
C GLU A 572 33.63 -21.28 -3.78
N GLU A 573 33.24 -20.10 -4.26
CA GLU A 573 34.17 -19.02 -4.64
C GLU A 573 34.70 -18.26 -3.41
N ASN A 574 34.25 -18.61 -2.20
CA ASN A 574 34.58 -17.94 -0.94
C ASN A 574 34.40 -16.42 -1.00
N LYS A 575 33.35 -15.97 -1.71
CA LYS A 575 33.04 -14.54 -1.87
C LYS A 575 32.65 -13.92 -0.54
N GLN A 576 33.01 -12.66 -0.33
CA GLN A 576 32.72 -11.95 0.91
C GLN A 576 32.31 -10.50 0.66
N LEU A 577 31.39 -10.03 1.49
CA LEU A 577 31.02 -8.63 1.66
C LEU A 577 31.35 -8.16 3.09
N PRO A 578 31.53 -6.84 3.28
CA PRO A 578 31.54 -6.25 4.62
C PRO A 578 30.27 -6.61 5.39
N ARG A 579 30.38 -6.67 6.71
CA ARG A 579 29.21 -6.84 7.60
C ARG A 579 28.41 -5.55 7.73
N PRO A 580 27.09 -5.63 7.93
CA PRO A 580 26.29 -4.46 8.24
C PRO A 580 26.69 -3.87 9.60
N ALA A 581 26.44 -2.58 9.79
CA ALA A 581 26.87 -1.86 11.00
C ALA A 581 26.31 -2.44 12.31
N TRP A 582 25.13 -3.05 12.27
CA TRP A 582 24.48 -3.68 13.42
C TRP A 582 25.04 -5.07 13.77
N TRP A 583 25.84 -5.68 12.88
CA TRP A 583 26.46 -6.99 13.04
C TRP A 583 27.97 -6.88 13.37
N THR A 584 28.24 -6.58 14.63
CA THR A 584 29.61 -6.40 15.14
C THR A 584 30.44 -7.68 15.10
N ALA A 585 31.76 -7.56 15.05
CA ALA A 585 32.68 -8.71 15.13
C ALA A 585 32.50 -9.56 16.41
N GLU A 586 32.14 -8.92 17.53
CA GLU A 586 31.87 -9.60 18.81
C GLU A 586 30.62 -10.49 18.72
N LYS A 587 29.49 -9.93 18.25
CA LYS A 587 28.26 -10.69 17.96
C LYS A 587 28.52 -11.83 16.98
N GLU A 588 29.29 -11.58 15.92
CA GLU A 588 29.63 -12.64 14.95
C GLU A 588 30.46 -13.76 15.59
N ALA A 589 31.46 -13.43 16.41
CA ALA A 589 32.28 -14.43 17.09
C ALA A 589 31.45 -15.29 18.06
N GLU A 590 30.53 -14.66 18.79
CA GLU A 590 29.58 -15.35 19.66
C GLU A 590 28.62 -16.24 18.86
N HIS A 591 28.03 -15.71 17.80
CA HIS A 591 27.12 -16.45 16.93
C HIS A 591 27.82 -17.65 16.27
N LYS A 592 29.05 -17.47 15.78
CA LYS A 592 29.90 -18.55 15.25
C LYS A 592 30.16 -19.61 16.30
N LYS A 593 30.43 -19.22 17.55
CA LYS A 593 30.61 -20.16 18.66
C LYS A 593 29.36 -21.00 18.87
N TYR A 594 28.16 -20.42 18.86
CA TYR A 594 26.92 -21.19 19.04
C TYR A 594 26.61 -22.09 17.85
N LEU A 595 26.79 -21.59 16.62
CA LEU A 595 26.51 -22.36 15.41
C LEU A 595 27.51 -23.51 15.20
N SER A 596 28.78 -23.32 15.58
CA SER A 596 29.82 -24.34 15.42
C SER A 596 29.86 -25.39 16.54
N GLN A 597 29.23 -25.14 17.70
CA GLN A 597 29.26 -26.05 18.85
C GLN A 597 28.84 -27.49 18.52
N LYS A 598 27.84 -27.65 17.64
CA LYS A 598 27.34 -28.96 17.18
C LYS A 598 27.47 -29.15 15.67
N GLY A 599 28.13 -28.20 14.99
CA GLY A 599 28.14 -28.10 13.53
C GLY A 599 26.78 -27.68 12.95
N ILE A 600 26.78 -27.32 11.66
CA ILE A 600 25.60 -26.79 10.97
C ILE A 600 24.73 -27.87 10.31
N LYS A 601 25.19 -29.13 10.29
CA LYS A 601 24.47 -30.23 9.61
C LYS A 601 23.03 -30.39 10.11
N ALA A 602 22.83 -30.42 11.43
CA ALA A 602 21.51 -30.54 12.03
C ALA A 602 20.58 -29.35 11.72
N PRO A 603 21.02 -28.08 11.86
CA PRO A 603 20.28 -26.91 11.34
C PRO A 603 19.83 -27.03 9.88
N LEU A 604 20.67 -27.56 8.98
CA LEU A 604 20.32 -27.73 7.56
C LEU A 604 19.23 -28.79 7.32
N LEU A 605 18.96 -29.69 8.27
CA LEU A 605 17.90 -30.70 8.13
C LEU A 605 16.49 -30.09 8.16
N TRP A 606 16.33 -28.87 8.69
CA TRP A 606 15.09 -28.08 8.55
C TRP A 606 14.77 -27.82 7.07
N TYR A 607 15.75 -27.31 6.32
CA TYR A 607 15.62 -27.08 4.88
C TYR A 607 15.45 -28.39 4.12
N ARG A 608 16.23 -29.43 4.44
CA ARG A 608 16.12 -30.72 3.75
C ARG A 608 14.73 -31.34 3.93
N SER A 609 14.22 -31.36 5.15
CA SER A 609 12.87 -31.84 5.49
C SER A 609 11.80 -31.13 4.64
N TRP A 610 11.92 -29.80 4.50
CA TRP A 610 10.99 -29.02 3.69
C TRP A 610 11.11 -29.28 2.19
N VAL A 611 12.33 -29.25 1.64
CA VAL A 611 12.61 -29.42 0.20
C VAL A 611 12.14 -30.79 -0.31
N ILE A 612 12.26 -31.85 0.49
CA ILE A 612 11.81 -33.20 0.11
C ILE A 612 10.32 -33.45 0.39
N GLY A 613 9.58 -32.45 0.90
CA GLY A 613 8.16 -32.61 1.24
C GLY A 613 7.90 -33.45 2.50
N GLY A 614 8.86 -33.50 3.44
CA GLY A 614 8.77 -34.29 4.67
C GLY A 614 7.60 -33.91 5.60
N ASN A 615 7.06 -32.70 5.44
CA ASN A 615 5.90 -32.21 6.21
C ASN A 615 4.54 -32.60 5.60
N ASN A 616 4.49 -33.02 4.32
CA ASN A 616 3.25 -33.19 3.55
C ASN A 616 2.24 -34.11 4.25
N ALA A 617 2.70 -35.27 4.72
CA ALA A 617 1.83 -36.25 5.37
C ALA A 617 1.24 -35.73 6.68
N LEU A 618 2.00 -34.96 7.46
CA LEU A 618 1.54 -34.38 8.72
C LEU A 618 0.64 -33.17 8.50
N ASP A 619 0.96 -32.33 7.52
CA ASP A 619 0.11 -31.21 7.13
C ASP A 619 -1.28 -31.69 6.65
N ALA A 620 -1.35 -32.87 6.01
CA ALA A 620 -2.61 -33.49 5.63
C ALA A 620 -3.49 -33.93 6.81
N THR A 621 -2.92 -34.05 8.02
CA THR A 621 -3.69 -34.38 9.23
C THR A 621 -4.34 -33.14 9.86
N ILE A 622 -3.90 -31.94 9.50
CA ILE A 622 -4.44 -30.69 10.06
C ILE A 622 -5.78 -30.38 9.39
N PRO A 623 -6.88 -30.25 10.15
CA PRO A 623 -8.19 -30.00 9.56
C PRO A 623 -8.26 -28.58 8.98
N LEU A 624 -8.91 -28.42 7.82
CA LEU A 624 -9.00 -27.12 7.12
C LEU A 624 -9.44 -25.93 8.01
N PRO A 625 -10.40 -26.05 8.95
CA PRO A 625 -10.74 -24.95 9.85
C PRO A 625 -9.56 -24.42 10.67
N ALA A 626 -8.59 -25.29 11.02
CA ALA A 626 -7.40 -24.91 11.76
C ALA A 626 -6.41 -24.07 10.92
N TYR A 627 -6.60 -23.96 9.61
CA TYR A 627 -5.79 -23.09 8.75
C TYR A 627 -6.10 -21.61 8.98
N ASN A 628 -7.25 -21.29 9.55
CA ASN A 628 -7.67 -19.93 9.82
C ASN A 628 -7.46 -19.61 11.31
N LEU A 629 -6.75 -18.52 11.60
CA LEU A 629 -6.42 -18.07 12.94
C LEU A 629 -7.39 -17.00 13.40
N SER A 630 -8.14 -17.31 14.46
CA SER A 630 -9.05 -16.35 15.12
C SER A 630 -8.42 -15.64 16.32
N ILE A 631 -7.23 -16.07 16.76
CA ILE A 631 -6.47 -15.36 17.79
C ILE A 631 -5.91 -14.04 17.22
N PRO A 632 -5.61 -13.04 18.05
CA PRO A 632 -4.86 -11.87 17.61
C PRO A 632 -3.52 -12.26 16.98
N VAL A 633 -3.24 -11.71 15.80
CA VAL A 633 -2.01 -11.95 15.05
C VAL A 633 -1.32 -10.62 14.77
N PHE A 634 -0.05 -10.52 15.11
CA PHE A 634 0.84 -9.45 14.66
C PHE A 634 1.72 -9.95 13.51
N TYR A 635 1.87 -9.13 12.48
CA TYR A 635 2.84 -9.37 11.41
C TYR A 635 3.78 -8.17 11.30
N GLY A 636 5.07 -8.44 11.45
CA GLY A 636 6.15 -7.49 11.26
C GLY A 636 6.94 -7.79 9.99
N PRO A 637 6.41 -7.45 8.79
CA PRO A 637 7.15 -7.61 7.54
C PRO A 637 8.38 -6.70 7.49
N THR A 638 9.43 -7.18 6.84
CA THR A 638 10.69 -6.45 6.65
C THR A 638 10.86 -6.03 5.19
N LEU A 639 10.88 -4.73 4.91
CA LEU A 639 10.76 -4.19 3.55
C LEU A 639 11.99 -4.39 2.67
N GLN A 640 13.16 -4.70 3.26
CA GLN A 640 14.40 -5.00 2.53
C GLN A 640 14.72 -6.50 2.51
N ASP A 641 13.70 -7.33 2.76
CA ASP A 641 13.79 -8.78 2.62
C ASP A 641 13.44 -9.19 1.19
N TYR A 642 14.36 -9.91 0.55
CA TYR A 642 14.22 -10.36 -0.83
C TYR A 642 13.94 -11.87 -0.94
N VAL A 643 13.74 -12.56 0.17
CA VAL A 643 13.29 -13.96 0.19
C VAL A 643 11.92 -14.10 0.85
N ASP A 644 11.52 -13.15 1.71
CA ASP A 644 10.20 -13.08 2.34
C ASP A 644 9.43 -11.82 1.93
N LEU A 645 8.95 -11.85 0.68
CA LEU A 645 8.29 -10.71 0.07
C LEU A 645 6.90 -10.46 0.67
N VAL A 646 6.68 -9.23 1.15
CA VAL A 646 5.39 -8.78 1.70
C VAL A 646 4.24 -9.03 0.72
N SER A 647 4.48 -8.85 -0.58
CA SER A 647 3.51 -9.08 -1.65
C SER A 647 3.04 -10.54 -1.76
N LEU A 648 3.85 -11.52 -1.37
CA LEU A 648 3.49 -12.94 -1.36
C LEU A 648 2.81 -13.35 -0.06
N THR A 649 3.32 -12.83 1.06
CA THR A 649 2.95 -13.28 2.40
C THR A 649 1.68 -12.59 2.93
N LEU A 650 1.59 -11.27 2.79
CA LEU A 650 0.50 -10.47 3.38
C LEU A 650 -0.90 -10.85 2.86
N PRO A 651 -1.12 -11.17 1.57
CA PRO A 651 -2.44 -11.60 1.10
C PRO A 651 -2.93 -12.87 1.82
N THR A 652 -2.05 -13.87 1.95
CA THR A 652 -2.37 -15.12 2.68
C THR A 652 -2.64 -14.84 4.15
N MET A 653 -1.85 -13.98 4.79
CA MET A 653 -2.10 -13.62 6.19
C MET A 653 -3.43 -12.90 6.38
N ARG A 654 -3.80 -11.97 5.49
CA ARG A 654 -5.11 -11.29 5.52
C ARG A 654 -6.27 -12.25 5.29
N GLU A 655 -6.10 -13.24 4.42
CA GLU A 655 -7.10 -14.29 4.18
C GLU A 655 -7.30 -15.17 5.43
N ARG A 656 -6.19 -15.55 6.07
CA ARG A 656 -6.20 -16.61 7.09
C ARG A 656 -6.25 -16.11 8.53
N CYS A 657 -5.87 -14.87 8.81
CA CYS A 657 -5.80 -14.32 10.16
C CYS A 657 -6.88 -13.24 10.34
N SER A 658 -7.98 -13.55 11.03
CA SER A 658 -9.11 -12.63 11.14
C SER A 658 -8.83 -11.40 12.01
N ASN A 659 -7.82 -11.48 12.89
CA ASN A 659 -7.42 -10.41 13.80
C ASN A 659 -5.96 -10.00 13.54
N LEU A 660 -5.63 -9.69 12.29
CA LEU A 660 -4.29 -9.32 11.84
C LEU A 660 -4.01 -7.83 12.07
N VAL A 661 -2.91 -7.54 12.78
CA VAL A 661 -2.29 -6.21 12.89
C VAL A 661 -0.93 -6.27 12.20
N THR A 662 -0.64 -5.28 11.37
CA THR A 662 0.64 -5.18 10.65
C THR A 662 1.42 -3.95 11.05
N HIS A 663 2.74 -4.09 11.24
CA HIS A 663 3.68 -2.98 11.37
C HIS A 663 4.88 -3.25 10.47
N GLU A 664 5.03 -2.44 9.42
CA GLU A 664 6.13 -2.63 8.46
C GLU A 664 7.43 -2.08 9.02
N PHE A 665 8.49 -2.88 8.96
CA PHE A 665 9.83 -2.49 9.37
C PHE A 665 10.69 -2.24 8.14
N ASN A 666 11.29 -1.06 8.05
CA ASN A 666 12.29 -0.76 7.02
C ASN A 666 13.66 -1.32 7.41
N THR A 667 13.72 -2.63 7.59
CA THR A 667 14.94 -3.38 7.90
C THR A 667 15.16 -4.48 6.88
N THR A 668 16.35 -5.08 6.92
CA THR A 668 16.58 -6.41 6.35
C THR A 668 15.77 -7.47 7.12
N HIS A 669 15.93 -8.73 6.71
CA HIS A 669 15.35 -9.91 7.37
C HIS A 669 15.57 -9.96 8.90
N TRP A 670 16.59 -9.29 9.42
CA TRP A 670 17.05 -9.37 10.81
C TRP A 670 16.52 -8.25 11.72
N VAL A 671 15.21 -7.99 11.67
CA VAL A 671 14.55 -6.88 12.40
C VAL A 671 14.85 -6.82 13.90
N MET A 672 14.95 -7.98 14.56
CA MET A 672 15.26 -8.10 15.99
C MET A 672 16.62 -7.53 16.38
N ALA A 673 17.58 -7.57 15.46
CA ALA A 673 18.94 -7.09 15.64
C ALA A 673 19.15 -5.69 15.05
N GLU A 674 18.47 -5.38 13.94
CA GLU A 674 18.62 -4.12 13.19
C GLU A 674 17.79 -2.97 13.79
N ALA A 675 16.56 -3.24 14.22
CA ALA A 675 15.66 -2.25 14.82
C ALA A 675 15.02 -2.75 16.14
N PRO A 676 15.84 -3.14 17.15
CA PRO A 676 15.33 -3.75 18.38
C PRO A 676 14.35 -2.86 19.14
N ASP A 677 14.60 -1.55 19.21
CA ASP A 677 13.76 -0.61 19.96
C ASP A 677 12.40 -0.39 19.30
N GLU A 678 12.37 -0.27 17.97
CA GLU A 678 11.14 -0.14 17.20
C GLU A 678 10.30 -1.42 17.32
N LEU A 679 10.94 -2.59 17.12
CA LEU A 679 10.28 -3.89 17.26
C LEU A 679 9.71 -4.07 18.67
N ASN A 680 10.49 -3.74 19.70
CA ASN A 680 10.06 -3.82 21.09
C ASN A 680 8.83 -2.96 21.37
N ALA A 681 8.80 -1.73 20.85
CA ALA A 681 7.67 -0.81 20.99
C ALA A 681 6.43 -1.31 20.24
N ALA A 682 6.59 -1.80 19.00
CA ALA A 682 5.50 -2.34 18.20
C ALA A 682 4.89 -3.60 18.85
N LEU A 683 5.74 -4.56 19.25
CA LEU A 683 5.31 -5.76 19.98
C LEU A 683 4.61 -5.40 21.29
N LEU A 684 5.15 -4.47 22.08
CA LEU A 684 4.52 -4.07 23.35
C LEU A 684 3.14 -3.45 23.12
N THR A 685 3.00 -2.60 22.11
CA THR A 685 1.72 -1.95 21.77
C THR A 685 0.67 -2.99 21.40
N CYS A 686 1.04 -3.96 20.57
CA CYS A 686 0.16 -5.06 20.19
C CYS A 686 -0.22 -5.92 21.39
N VAL A 687 0.77 -6.35 22.18
CA VAL A 687 0.55 -7.14 23.40
C VAL A 687 -0.36 -6.40 24.40
N ALA A 688 -0.19 -5.09 24.57
CA ALA A 688 -1.02 -4.29 25.46
C ALA A 688 -2.49 -4.22 24.96
N ALA A 689 -2.71 -3.99 23.67
CA ALA A 689 -4.04 -3.95 23.07
C ALA A 689 -4.77 -5.30 23.18
N ILE A 690 -4.03 -6.40 23.11
CA ILE A 690 -4.56 -7.76 23.26
C ILE A 690 -5.01 -8.03 24.71
N ILE A 691 -4.30 -7.49 25.71
CA ILE A 691 -4.60 -7.70 27.13
C ILE A 691 -5.76 -6.83 27.62
N THR A 692 -6.00 -5.66 27.02
CA THR A 692 -7.04 -4.70 27.47
C THR A 692 -8.41 -4.91 26.84
N SER A 693 -8.57 -5.85 25.91
CA SER A 693 -9.87 -6.16 25.29
C SER A 693 -10.82 -6.87 26.28
N PRO A 694 -12.01 -6.32 26.60
CA PRO A 694 -12.91 -6.86 27.62
C PRO A 694 -13.55 -8.22 27.30
N LEU A 695 -13.38 -8.73 26.08
CA LEU A 695 -13.99 -9.98 25.61
C LEU A 695 -13.31 -11.26 26.13
N LEU A 696 -12.23 -11.17 26.89
CA LEU A 696 -11.37 -12.33 27.23
C LEU A 696 -11.25 -12.68 28.72
N LEU A 697 -12.07 -12.09 29.61
CA LEU A 697 -12.18 -12.58 30.99
C LEU A 697 -13.37 -13.54 31.14
N PRO A 698 -13.19 -14.77 31.67
CA PRO A 698 -14.24 -15.76 31.73
C PRO A 698 -15.27 -15.40 32.82
N THR A 699 -16.46 -14.96 32.44
CA THR A 699 -17.61 -14.91 33.34
C THR A 699 -18.31 -16.27 33.36
N ARG A 700 -18.35 -16.83 34.56
CA ARG A 700 -18.93 -18.14 34.90
C ARG A 700 -20.46 -18.01 34.89
N ALA A 701 -21.14 -18.53 33.87
CA ALA A 701 -22.57 -18.80 33.92
C ALA A 701 -22.88 -20.09 33.15
N SER A 702 -23.37 -21.09 33.88
CA SER A 702 -23.81 -22.38 33.34
C SER A 702 -25.07 -22.18 32.47
N PRO A 703 -25.15 -22.77 31.26
CA PRO A 703 -26.36 -22.71 30.47
C PRO A 703 -27.37 -23.79 30.90
N THR A 704 -28.58 -23.37 31.22
CA THR A 704 -29.78 -24.22 31.31
C THR A 704 -30.17 -24.69 29.90
N PRO A 705 -30.71 -25.92 29.72
CA PRO A 705 -30.94 -26.48 28.39
C PRO A 705 -32.20 -25.88 27.75
N LEU A 706 -32.07 -25.30 26.56
CA LEU A 706 -33.20 -24.88 25.74
C LEU A 706 -33.62 -26.00 24.77
N ASP A 707 -34.87 -26.41 24.97
CA ASP A 707 -35.79 -27.25 24.19
C ASP A 707 -35.37 -27.66 22.75
N GLU A 708 -35.13 -28.97 22.57
CA GLU A 708 -34.73 -29.63 21.31
C GLU A 708 -35.85 -29.70 20.23
N ASN A 709 -37.05 -29.17 20.49
CA ASN A 709 -38.17 -29.26 19.53
C ASN A 709 -38.50 -27.98 18.75
N ALA A 710 -37.80 -26.87 18.97
CA ALA A 710 -38.01 -25.61 18.22
C ALA A 710 -37.08 -25.39 17.00
N LEU A 711 -36.19 -26.33 16.68
CA LEU A 711 -35.17 -26.18 15.62
C LEU A 711 -35.37 -27.06 14.37
N LYS A 712 -36.58 -27.58 14.16
CA LYS A 712 -36.93 -28.36 12.96
C LYS A 712 -37.68 -27.52 11.93
N SER A 713 -37.02 -26.50 11.34
CA SER A 713 -37.34 -25.92 10.01
C SER A 713 -36.62 -24.60 9.66
N ILE A 714 -35.51 -24.23 10.31
CA ILE A 714 -34.77 -23.01 9.95
C ILE A 714 -33.31 -23.36 9.64
N VAL A 715 -33.07 -23.67 8.38
CA VAL A 715 -31.72 -23.63 7.78
C VAL A 715 -31.40 -22.15 7.52
N VAL A 716 -30.65 -21.54 8.42
CA VAL A 716 -29.93 -20.28 8.14
C VAL A 716 -28.48 -20.65 7.89
N ARG A 717 -28.16 -20.85 6.62
CA ARG A 717 -26.78 -20.73 6.12
C ARG A 717 -26.49 -19.24 5.92
N ARG A 718 -25.39 -18.74 6.49
CA ARG A 718 -24.75 -17.44 6.18
C ARG A 718 -23.24 -17.72 6.22
N GLY A 719 -22.45 -17.73 5.15
CA GLY A 719 -22.49 -17.08 3.83
C GLY A 719 -21.21 -16.24 3.74
N TYR A 720 -20.10 -16.77 3.19
CA TYR A 720 -19.70 -16.56 1.79
C TYR A 720 -19.33 -17.84 1.05
N VAL A 721 -19.75 -17.90 -0.21
CA VAL A 721 -19.38 -18.90 -1.21
C VAL A 721 -18.26 -18.31 -2.08
N TYR A 722 -17.05 -18.87 -2.02
CA TYR A 722 -16.14 -18.89 -3.17
C TYR A 722 -16.30 -20.26 -3.83
N SER A 723 -16.36 -20.29 -5.15
CA SER A 723 -16.54 -21.49 -5.97
C SER A 723 -15.54 -22.58 -5.62
N TYR A 724 -15.99 -23.73 -5.09
CA TYR A 724 -15.28 -24.99 -5.23
C TYR A 724 -16.25 -26.13 -5.58
N PHE A 725 -15.87 -26.81 -6.65
CA PHE A 725 -16.50 -27.96 -7.27
C PHE A 725 -16.68 -29.13 -6.29
N HIS A 726 -17.82 -29.80 -6.36
CA HIS A 726 -17.96 -31.17 -5.86
C HIS A 726 -18.72 -32.08 -6.82
N LYS A 727 -18.40 -33.37 -6.71
CA LYS A 727 -18.69 -34.45 -7.64
C LYS A 727 -19.35 -35.59 -6.88
N SER A 728 -20.54 -36.09 -7.27
CA SER A 728 -20.94 -37.53 -7.22
C SER A 728 -22.47 -37.78 -7.32
N PRO A 729 -22.93 -38.98 -7.72
CA PRO A 729 -22.38 -39.99 -8.65
C PRO A 729 -23.40 -40.25 -9.82
N GLY A 730 -23.14 -40.90 -10.96
CA GLY A 730 -22.19 -41.96 -11.24
C GLY A 730 -20.74 -41.56 -10.95
N PRO A 731 -19.93 -42.51 -10.46
CA PRO A 731 -18.77 -42.27 -9.59
C PRO A 731 -17.71 -41.28 -10.11
N ASP A 732 -17.81 -40.83 -11.36
CA ASP A 732 -16.69 -40.26 -12.09
C ASP A 732 -16.86 -38.93 -12.86
N GLN A 733 -17.92 -38.05 -12.77
CA GLN A 733 -17.85 -36.61 -13.26
C GLN A 733 -18.59 -35.46 -12.46
N PRO A 734 -18.12 -34.16 -12.37
CA PRO A 734 -18.67 -33.05 -11.51
C PRO A 734 -19.52 -31.94 -12.19
N THR A 735 -20.27 -31.12 -11.42
CA THR A 735 -21.21 -30.02 -11.84
C THR A 735 -20.89 -28.66 -11.13
N ILE A 736 -21.20 -27.47 -11.72
CA ILE A 736 -20.71 -26.12 -11.30
C ILE A 736 -21.84 -25.09 -11.00
N LEU A 737 -21.76 -24.36 -9.87
CA LEU A 737 -22.68 -23.26 -9.50
C LEU A 737 -22.05 -21.87 -9.78
N PHE A 738 -22.81 -20.89 -10.30
CA PHE A 738 -22.36 -19.49 -10.44
C PHE A 738 -23.27 -18.54 -9.64
N LEU A 739 -22.68 -17.70 -8.79
CA LEU A 739 -23.37 -16.57 -8.16
C LEU A 739 -22.58 -15.26 -8.43
N PRO A 740 -23.26 -14.13 -8.68
CA PRO A 740 -22.63 -12.89 -9.09
C PRO A 740 -22.00 -12.19 -7.87
N GLY A 741 -20.68 -12.22 -7.79
CA GLY A 741 -19.95 -11.08 -7.24
C GLY A 741 -20.05 -9.94 -8.25
N PHE A 742 -20.46 -8.76 -7.81
CA PHE A 742 -20.55 -7.52 -8.59
C PHE A 742 -19.15 -7.03 -9.03
N PRO A 743 -18.44 -7.75 -9.93
CA PRO A 743 -18.30 -7.28 -11.30
C PRO A 743 -18.17 -8.44 -12.31
N ASN A 744 -19.24 -8.78 -13.05
CA ASN A 744 -19.11 -9.47 -14.34
C ASN A 744 -20.33 -9.13 -15.20
N THR A 745 -20.09 -8.72 -16.45
CA THR A 745 -21.15 -8.31 -17.38
C THR A 745 -22.11 -9.45 -17.69
N TYR A 746 -23.36 -9.11 -18.00
CA TYR A 746 -24.35 -10.10 -18.44
C TYR A 746 -23.91 -10.85 -19.73
N HIS A 747 -23.13 -10.20 -20.63
CA HIS A 747 -22.58 -10.86 -21.81
C HIS A 747 -21.40 -11.81 -21.51
N ALA A 748 -20.57 -11.51 -20.50
CA ALA A 748 -19.58 -12.46 -19.99
C ALA A 748 -20.27 -13.66 -19.32
N TRP A 749 -21.43 -13.42 -18.69
CA TRP A 749 -22.23 -14.45 -18.06
C TRP A 749 -22.87 -15.42 -19.06
N GLU A 750 -23.57 -14.95 -20.11
CA GLU A 750 -24.15 -15.84 -21.15
C GLU A 750 -23.07 -16.63 -21.92
N SER A 751 -21.91 -16.03 -22.22
CA SER A 751 -20.82 -16.71 -22.91
C SER A 751 -20.10 -17.75 -22.04
N GLN A 752 -19.97 -17.51 -20.74
CA GLN A 752 -19.45 -18.49 -19.78
C GLN A 752 -20.44 -19.63 -19.53
N ILE A 753 -21.74 -19.34 -19.43
CA ILE A 753 -22.78 -20.36 -19.31
C ILE A 753 -22.77 -21.30 -20.52
N SER A 754 -22.74 -20.76 -21.75
CA SER A 754 -22.58 -21.59 -22.95
C SER A 754 -21.27 -22.38 -22.95
N TYR A 755 -20.15 -21.75 -22.57
CA TYR A 755 -18.85 -22.40 -22.49
C TYR A 755 -18.83 -23.62 -21.56
N PHE A 756 -19.49 -23.57 -20.39
CA PHE A 756 -19.51 -24.66 -19.42
C PHE A 756 -20.64 -25.68 -19.66
N SER A 757 -21.80 -25.22 -20.15
CA SER A 757 -22.93 -26.10 -20.51
C SER A 757 -22.59 -27.00 -21.71
N ASP A 758 -21.90 -26.47 -22.73
CA ASP A 758 -21.37 -27.24 -23.86
C ASP A 758 -20.30 -28.28 -23.45
N ARG A 759 -19.78 -28.17 -22.22
CA ARG A 759 -18.76 -29.06 -21.64
C ARG A 759 -19.32 -29.99 -20.55
N GLY A 760 -20.64 -30.07 -20.43
CA GLY A 760 -21.32 -31.05 -19.56
C GLY A 760 -21.42 -30.63 -18.09
N TYR A 761 -21.13 -29.37 -17.76
CA TYR A 761 -21.33 -28.84 -16.42
C TYR A 761 -22.75 -28.26 -16.31
N GLY A 762 -23.57 -28.76 -15.38
CA GLY A 762 -24.81 -28.09 -15.00
C GLY A 762 -24.53 -26.76 -14.30
N VAL A 763 -25.36 -25.74 -14.57
CA VAL A 763 -25.23 -24.34 -14.14
C VAL A 763 -26.51 -23.91 -13.41
N ILE A 764 -26.40 -23.21 -12.28
CA ILE A 764 -27.52 -22.62 -11.51
C ILE A 764 -27.36 -21.10 -11.51
N ALA A 765 -28.43 -20.38 -11.90
CA ALA A 765 -28.47 -18.91 -11.99
C ALA A 765 -29.14 -18.28 -10.73
N PRO A 766 -28.98 -16.97 -10.45
CA PRO A 766 -29.50 -16.30 -9.24
C PRO A 766 -31.02 -16.44 -9.05
N ASP A 767 -31.75 -16.55 -10.16
CA ASP A 767 -33.18 -16.84 -10.22
C ASP A 767 -33.54 -18.21 -9.61
N GLN A 768 -32.60 -19.14 -9.52
CA GLN A 768 -32.78 -20.44 -8.86
C GLN A 768 -32.52 -20.39 -7.33
N GLU A 769 -31.80 -19.39 -6.81
CA GLU A 769 -31.57 -19.20 -5.35
C GLU A 769 -32.66 -18.32 -4.71
N VAL A 770 -33.13 -17.31 -5.44
CA VAL A 770 -34.19 -16.38 -5.00
C VAL A 770 -35.58 -16.80 -5.50
N GLY A 771 -35.62 -17.63 -6.54
CA GLY A 771 -36.86 -18.14 -7.15
C GLY A 771 -37.46 -17.22 -8.23
N TYR A 772 -36.77 -16.17 -8.66
CA TYR A 772 -37.13 -15.28 -9.78
C TYR A 772 -35.94 -14.40 -10.20
N ASP A 773 -35.94 -13.93 -11.45
CA ASP A 773 -34.93 -12.98 -11.96
C ASP A 773 -35.14 -11.59 -11.34
N VAL A 774 -34.07 -10.97 -10.85
CA VAL A 774 -34.06 -9.71 -10.09
C VAL A 774 -33.57 -8.51 -10.90
N PHE A 775 -32.94 -8.71 -12.07
CA PHE A 775 -32.26 -7.64 -12.83
C PHE A 775 -32.72 -7.47 -14.29
N GLY A 776 -33.79 -8.15 -14.71
CA GLY A 776 -34.34 -8.07 -16.07
C GLY A 776 -34.66 -6.65 -16.55
N TYR A 777 -35.12 -5.75 -15.67
CA TYR A 777 -35.34 -4.34 -16.02
C TYR A 777 -34.05 -3.62 -16.45
N MET A 778 -32.88 -3.98 -15.93
CA MET A 778 -31.62 -3.31 -16.29
C MET A 778 -31.25 -3.54 -17.76
N LYS A 779 -31.61 -4.70 -18.32
CA LYS A 779 -31.47 -4.96 -19.76
C LYS A 779 -32.35 -4.04 -20.57
N PHE A 780 -33.64 -3.93 -20.22
CA PHE A 780 -34.55 -3.00 -20.87
C PHE A 780 -34.03 -1.56 -20.78
N LEU A 781 -33.64 -1.09 -19.60
CA LEU A 781 -33.11 0.27 -19.40
C LEU A 781 -31.80 0.55 -20.16
N ALA A 782 -31.07 -0.47 -20.60
CA ALA A 782 -29.85 -0.35 -21.38
C ALA A 782 -30.08 -0.32 -22.91
N GLU A 783 -31.31 -0.58 -23.38
CA GLU A 783 -31.66 -0.56 -24.80
C GLU A 783 -31.67 0.88 -25.35
N ASP A 784 -31.38 1.02 -26.64
CA ASP A 784 -31.26 2.34 -27.30
C ASP A 784 -32.59 3.11 -27.38
N ASP A 785 -33.71 2.38 -27.43
CA ASP A 785 -35.09 2.89 -27.52
C ASP A 785 -35.76 3.09 -26.15
N ALA A 786 -35.15 2.62 -25.06
CA ALA A 786 -35.76 2.62 -23.72
C ALA A 786 -36.14 4.03 -23.23
N ALA A 787 -35.32 5.04 -23.54
CA ALA A 787 -35.62 6.43 -23.17
C ALA A 787 -36.89 6.95 -23.84
N ASP A 788 -37.12 6.56 -25.10
CA ASP A 788 -38.25 7.01 -25.88
C ASP A 788 -39.52 6.28 -25.40
N ILE A 789 -39.44 4.95 -25.19
CA ILE A 789 -40.52 4.12 -24.64
C ILE A 789 -40.98 4.60 -23.26
N LEU A 790 -40.04 4.88 -22.35
CA LEU A 790 -40.37 5.38 -21.00
C LEU A 790 -40.97 6.79 -21.03
N THR A 791 -40.54 7.62 -21.97
CA THR A 791 -41.08 8.98 -22.13
C THR A 791 -42.52 8.92 -22.65
N GLU A 792 -42.81 8.00 -23.58
CA GLU A 792 -44.15 7.78 -24.14
C GLU A 792 -45.13 7.21 -23.11
N HIS A 793 -44.67 6.28 -22.27
CA HIS A 793 -45.50 5.57 -21.29
C HIS A 793 -45.15 5.92 -19.85
N LEU A 794 -44.94 7.20 -19.59
CA LEU A 794 -44.42 7.70 -18.31
C LEU A 794 -45.29 7.33 -17.11
N ASP A 795 -46.61 7.31 -17.26
CA ASP A 795 -47.52 6.89 -16.19
C ASP A 795 -47.38 5.41 -15.86
N SER A 796 -47.13 4.56 -16.87
CA SER A 796 -46.82 3.14 -16.64
C SER A 796 -45.50 2.99 -15.89
N PHE A 797 -44.49 3.80 -16.23
CA PHE A 797 -43.20 3.86 -15.51
C PHE A 797 -43.39 4.19 -14.02
N TYR A 798 -44.10 5.27 -13.67
CA TYR A 798 -44.33 5.61 -12.27
C TYR A 798 -45.15 4.54 -11.53
N GLY A 799 -46.11 3.91 -12.22
CA GLY A 799 -46.87 2.80 -11.64
C GLY A 799 -46.03 1.57 -11.33
N LEU A 800 -45.01 1.29 -12.15
CA LEU A 800 -44.13 0.16 -11.98
C LEU A 800 -42.99 0.44 -10.97
N PHE A 801 -42.42 1.65 -10.97
CA PHE A 801 -41.28 2.01 -10.12
C PHE A 801 -41.66 2.59 -8.76
N PHE A 802 -42.89 3.08 -8.56
CA PHE A 802 -43.41 3.54 -7.26
C PHE A 802 -44.75 2.84 -6.93
N PRO A 803 -44.77 1.50 -6.90
CA PRO A 803 -46.01 0.74 -6.91
C PRO A 803 -46.70 0.72 -5.53
N SER A 804 -48.02 0.78 -5.53
CA SER A 804 -48.83 0.46 -4.34
C SER A 804 -48.71 -1.00 -3.89
N ILE A 805 -48.26 -1.88 -4.79
CA ILE A 805 -48.06 -3.31 -4.52
C ILE A 805 -46.62 -3.68 -4.94
N PRO A 806 -45.65 -3.64 -4.01
CA PRO A 806 -44.22 -3.88 -4.30
C PRO A 806 -43.91 -5.26 -4.87
N LEU A 807 -44.80 -6.24 -4.68
CA LEU A 807 -44.69 -7.58 -5.27
C LEU A 807 -44.59 -7.55 -6.81
N VAL A 808 -45.07 -6.47 -7.46
CA VAL A 808 -44.91 -6.27 -8.90
C VAL A 808 -43.44 -6.25 -9.32
N TRP A 809 -42.51 -5.88 -8.43
CA TRP A 809 -41.09 -5.94 -8.75
C TRP A 809 -40.58 -7.37 -8.88
N LYS A 810 -41.10 -8.30 -8.08
CA LYS A 810 -40.78 -9.72 -8.20
C LYS A 810 -41.36 -10.37 -9.46
N THR A 811 -42.55 -9.96 -9.87
CA THR A 811 -43.29 -10.63 -10.95
C THR A 811 -43.18 -9.96 -12.31
N ILE A 812 -42.81 -8.68 -12.36
CA ILE A 812 -42.77 -7.86 -13.59
C ILE A 812 -41.45 -7.12 -13.76
N LEU A 813 -40.96 -6.39 -12.75
CA LEU A 813 -39.75 -5.57 -12.91
C LEU A 813 -38.48 -6.45 -13.02
N GLY A 814 -38.37 -7.45 -12.14
CA GLY A 814 -37.25 -8.36 -12.08
C GLY A 814 -37.16 -9.30 -13.28
N PRO A 815 -38.24 -9.98 -13.71
CA PRO A 815 -38.15 -10.92 -14.83
C PRO A 815 -37.80 -10.29 -16.18
N LEU A 816 -36.87 -10.92 -16.90
CA LEU A 816 -36.41 -10.48 -18.22
C LEU A 816 -37.56 -10.16 -19.20
N GLY A 817 -37.52 -8.96 -19.79
CA GLY A 817 -38.46 -8.49 -20.81
C GLY A 817 -39.84 -8.07 -20.30
N LYS A 818 -40.23 -8.45 -19.08
CA LYS A 818 -41.57 -8.17 -18.54
C LYS A 818 -41.79 -6.70 -18.19
N ALA A 819 -40.74 -5.99 -17.77
CA ALA A 819 -40.79 -4.55 -17.57
C ALA A 819 -41.09 -3.81 -18.89
N LYS A 820 -40.40 -4.16 -19.99
CA LYS A 820 -40.64 -3.55 -21.31
C LYS A 820 -42.08 -3.79 -21.78
N GLU A 821 -42.54 -5.04 -21.74
CA GLU A 821 -43.93 -5.43 -22.06
C GLU A 821 -44.95 -4.62 -21.25
N TRP A 822 -44.76 -4.50 -19.93
CA TRP A 822 -45.64 -3.73 -19.06
C TRP A 822 -45.72 -2.25 -19.45
N ILE A 823 -44.57 -1.65 -19.76
CA ILE A 823 -44.46 -0.23 -20.10
C ILE A 823 -45.08 0.05 -21.47
N GLU A 824 -44.74 -0.73 -22.50
CA GLU A 824 -45.26 -0.58 -23.86
C GLU A 824 -46.77 -0.81 -23.95
N GLU A 825 -47.30 -1.74 -23.16
CA GLU A 825 -48.75 -1.94 -23.01
C GLU A 825 -49.44 -0.86 -22.16
N ASN A 826 -48.67 0.11 -21.65
CA ASN A 826 -49.11 1.22 -20.81
C ASN A 826 -49.92 0.77 -19.58
N ARG A 827 -49.60 -0.40 -19.02
CA ARG A 827 -50.31 -0.98 -17.86
C ARG A 827 -50.16 -0.07 -16.63
N GLN A 828 -51.25 0.13 -15.90
CA GLN A 828 -51.27 1.06 -14.77
C GLN A 828 -51.39 0.33 -13.43
N LEU A 829 -50.63 0.81 -12.45
CA LEU A 829 -50.75 0.41 -11.05
C LEU A 829 -50.83 1.68 -10.18
N PRO A 830 -51.71 1.74 -9.16
CA PRO A 830 -51.76 2.87 -8.26
C PRO A 830 -50.41 3.08 -7.57
N ARG A 831 -50.12 4.33 -7.21
CA ARG A 831 -48.85 4.71 -6.57
C ARG A 831 -48.88 4.33 -5.11
N ALA A 832 -47.71 4.08 -4.54
CA ALA A 832 -47.59 3.87 -3.12
C ALA A 832 -48.11 5.07 -2.34
N ALA A 833 -48.70 4.84 -1.16
CA ALA A 833 -49.33 5.90 -0.36
C ALA A 833 -48.33 6.99 0.08
N TRP A 834 -47.06 6.63 0.22
CA TRP A 834 -45.95 7.53 0.56
C TRP A 834 -45.43 8.34 -0.63
N TRP A 835 -45.86 8.05 -1.86
CA TRP A 835 -45.50 8.79 -3.08
C TRP A 835 -46.67 9.65 -3.54
N THR A 836 -46.69 10.89 -3.06
CA THR A 836 -47.80 11.81 -3.30
C THR A 836 -47.80 12.36 -4.74
N ALA A 837 -48.97 12.78 -5.22
CA ALA A 837 -49.10 13.39 -6.54
C ALA A 837 -48.25 14.68 -6.70
N GLU A 838 -48.03 15.42 -5.61
CA GLU A 838 -47.18 16.61 -5.60
C GLU A 838 -45.70 16.25 -5.79
N GLN A 839 -45.20 15.27 -5.03
CA GLN A 839 -43.84 14.74 -5.18
C GLN A 839 -43.62 14.17 -6.58
N GLU A 840 -44.61 13.45 -7.12
CA GLU A 840 -44.51 12.90 -8.47
C GLU A 840 -44.45 14.01 -9.53
N ALA A 841 -45.27 15.06 -9.40
CA ALA A 841 -45.26 16.20 -10.32
C ALA A 841 -43.91 16.95 -10.29
N GLU A 842 -43.34 17.14 -9.10
CA GLU A 842 -42.02 17.74 -8.93
C GLU A 842 -40.92 16.86 -9.51
N HIS A 843 -40.93 15.56 -9.21
CA HIS A 843 -39.98 14.59 -9.73
C HIS A 843 -40.03 14.52 -11.26
N ARG A 844 -41.23 14.47 -11.86
CA ARG A 844 -41.43 14.50 -13.32
C ARG A 844 -40.78 15.72 -13.96
N LYS A 845 -40.97 16.90 -13.35
CA LYS A 845 -40.41 18.15 -13.86
C LYS A 845 -38.88 18.09 -13.92
N TYR A 846 -38.22 17.60 -12.88
CA TYR A 846 -36.76 17.51 -12.83
C TYR A 846 -36.20 16.37 -13.68
N LEU A 847 -36.82 15.20 -13.61
CA LEU A 847 -36.40 14.01 -14.36
C LEU A 847 -36.43 14.25 -15.87
N LEU A 848 -37.47 14.92 -16.36
CA LEU A 848 -37.65 15.18 -17.79
C LEU A 848 -36.97 16.46 -18.28
N GLN A 849 -36.43 17.30 -17.39
CA GLN A 849 -35.84 18.59 -17.77
C GLN A 849 -34.76 18.45 -18.85
N LYS A 850 -34.05 17.31 -18.88
CA LYS A 850 -33.01 16.98 -19.87
C LYS A 850 -33.28 15.67 -20.62
N GLY A 851 -34.49 15.11 -20.49
CA GLY A 851 -34.84 13.79 -21.01
C GLY A 851 -34.16 12.61 -20.30
N LEU A 852 -34.59 11.39 -20.63
CA LEU A 852 -34.17 10.17 -19.93
C LEU A 852 -32.88 9.53 -20.46
N LYS A 853 -32.38 9.95 -21.63
CA LYS A 853 -31.18 9.35 -22.25
C LYS A 853 -29.96 9.40 -21.32
N GLY A 854 -29.71 10.52 -20.66
CA GLY A 854 -28.58 10.67 -19.73
C GLY A 854 -28.64 9.68 -18.55
N PRO A 855 -29.73 9.67 -17.75
CA PRO A 855 -29.91 8.71 -16.66
C PRO A 855 -29.80 7.23 -17.09
N LEU A 856 -30.32 6.87 -18.26
CA LEU A 856 -30.26 5.48 -18.74
C LEU A 856 -28.85 5.01 -19.14
N LEU A 857 -27.93 5.94 -19.45
CA LEU A 857 -26.53 5.58 -19.72
C LEU A 857 -25.83 4.96 -18.51
N TRP A 858 -26.32 5.16 -17.28
CA TRP A 858 -25.78 4.48 -16.09
C TRP A 858 -26.02 2.96 -16.18
N TYR A 859 -27.24 2.57 -16.50
CA TYR A 859 -27.63 1.17 -16.70
C TYR A 859 -26.94 0.58 -17.93
N LYS A 860 -26.87 1.34 -19.03
CA LYS A 860 -26.17 0.90 -20.24
C LYS A 860 -24.69 0.65 -19.99
N SER A 861 -23.99 1.57 -19.32
CA SER A 861 -22.59 1.40 -18.93
C SER A 861 -22.38 0.15 -18.09
N TRP A 862 -23.29 -0.11 -17.14
CA TRP A 862 -23.21 -1.29 -16.28
C TRP A 862 -23.43 -2.60 -17.05
N VAL A 863 -24.47 -2.68 -17.88
CA VAL A 863 -24.80 -3.88 -18.67
C VAL A 863 -23.67 -4.25 -19.64
N ILE A 864 -23.01 -3.26 -20.24
CA ILE A 864 -21.89 -3.48 -21.18
C ILE A 864 -20.52 -3.59 -20.48
N GLY A 865 -20.45 -3.39 -19.16
CA GLY A 865 -19.19 -3.46 -18.39
C GLY A 865 -18.23 -2.31 -18.61
N GLY A 866 -18.75 -1.10 -18.86
CA GLY A 866 -17.95 0.09 -19.14
C GLY A 866 -16.91 0.42 -18.06
N ASN A 867 -17.13 -0.02 -16.82
CA ASN A 867 -16.21 0.20 -15.70
C ASN A 867 -15.30 -1.01 -15.40
N ASN A 868 -15.57 -2.20 -15.94
CA ASN A 868 -14.92 -3.44 -15.50
C ASN A 868 -13.39 -3.41 -15.65
N VAL A 869 -12.89 -2.79 -16.72
CA VAL A 869 -11.44 -2.66 -16.96
C VAL A 869 -10.79 -1.77 -15.90
N LEU A 870 -11.45 -0.70 -15.48
CA LEU A 870 -10.97 0.22 -14.44
C LEU A 870 -11.19 -0.35 -13.04
N ASP A 871 -12.33 -0.99 -12.78
CA ASP A 871 -12.59 -1.62 -11.48
C ASP A 871 -11.63 -2.78 -11.21
N ALA A 872 -11.18 -3.49 -12.27
CA ALA A 872 -10.14 -4.51 -12.19
C ALA A 872 -8.74 -3.94 -11.90
N THR A 873 -8.49 -2.65 -12.11
CA THR A 873 -7.23 -2.01 -11.70
C THR A 873 -7.26 -1.51 -10.27
N ILE A 874 -8.44 -1.44 -9.63
CA ILE A 874 -8.57 -1.13 -8.22
C ILE A 874 -8.00 -2.33 -7.44
N PRO A 875 -6.94 -2.12 -6.63
CA PRO A 875 -6.37 -3.21 -5.85
C PRO A 875 -7.42 -3.80 -4.92
N LEU A 876 -7.47 -5.13 -4.78
CA LEU A 876 -8.42 -5.81 -3.88
C LEU A 876 -8.38 -5.27 -2.44
N ALA A 877 -7.24 -4.73 -1.99
CA ALA A 877 -7.12 -4.07 -0.69
C ALA A 877 -7.98 -2.78 -0.57
N ALA A 878 -8.21 -2.06 -1.67
CA ALA A 878 -9.06 -0.87 -1.72
C ALA A 878 -10.56 -1.22 -1.72
N TYR A 879 -10.93 -2.49 -1.91
CA TYR A 879 -12.30 -2.94 -1.72
C TYR A 879 -12.68 -3.00 -0.23
N ASN A 880 -11.69 -3.03 0.67
CA ASN A 880 -11.93 -3.06 2.09
C ASN A 880 -12.01 -1.65 2.68
N LEU A 881 -13.23 -1.22 3.01
CA LEU A 881 -13.52 0.06 3.62
C LEU A 881 -13.33 -0.03 5.15
N SER A 882 -12.29 0.64 5.65
CA SER A 882 -12.00 0.75 7.08
C SER A 882 -12.63 1.97 7.76
N ILE A 883 -13.21 2.87 6.97
CA ILE A 883 -13.99 3.99 7.47
C ILE A 883 -15.34 3.50 8.01
N PRO A 884 -15.98 4.24 8.94
CA PRO A 884 -17.36 3.96 9.34
C PRO A 884 -18.31 4.00 8.15
N VAL A 885 -19.08 2.92 7.95
CA VAL A 885 -20.07 2.78 6.88
C VAL A 885 -21.43 2.50 7.50
N PHE A 886 -22.46 3.22 7.07
CA PHE A 886 -23.85 2.95 7.46
C PHE A 886 -24.59 2.24 6.33
N TYR A 887 -25.25 1.12 6.64
CA TYR A 887 -26.12 0.40 5.72
C TYR A 887 -27.55 0.32 6.28
N GLY A 888 -28.49 0.92 5.55
CA GLY A 888 -29.93 0.82 5.81
C GLY A 888 -30.53 -0.37 5.06
N ALA A 889 -30.72 -1.50 5.75
CA ALA A 889 -31.24 -2.73 5.17
C ALA A 889 -32.78 -2.68 5.05
N THR A 890 -33.30 -2.71 3.82
CA THR A 890 -34.73 -2.65 3.49
C THR A 890 -35.34 -4.05 3.43
N LEU A 891 -36.11 -4.44 4.45
CA LEU A 891 -36.54 -5.83 4.62
C LEU A 891 -37.61 -6.31 3.61
N GLN A 892 -38.24 -5.40 2.86
CA GLN A 892 -39.26 -5.72 1.86
C GLN A 892 -38.85 -5.35 0.43
N ASP A 893 -37.55 -5.17 0.20
CA ASP A 893 -37.01 -4.95 -1.13
C ASP A 893 -37.04 -6.25 -1.96
N TYR A 894 -37.39 -6.13 -3.23
CA TYR A 894 -37.47 -7.24 -4.18
C TYR A 894 -36.42 -7.13 -5.30
N VAL A 895 -35.57 -6.10 -5.29
CA VAL A 895 -34.50 -5.86 -6.28
C VAL A 895 -33.12 -5.74 -5.61
N ASP A 896 -33.01 -5.19 -4.40
CA ASP A 896 -31.80 -5.17 -3.58
C ASP A 896 -32.01 -6.00 -2.30
N LEU A 897 -31.74 -7.30 -2.39
CA LEU A 897 -32.07 -8.24 -1.34
C LEU A 897 -31.01 -8.24 -0.23
N VAL A 898 -31.42 -7.90 0.99
CA VAL A 898 -30.53 -7.83 2.17
C VAL A 898 -29.71 -9.11 2.37
N ASN A 899 -30.28 -10.29 2.10
CA ASN A 899 -29.57 -11.56 2.25
C ASN A 899 -28.45 -11.78 1.21
N LEU A 900 -28.46 -11.04 0.09
CA LEU A 900 -27.40 -11.04 -0.92
C LEU A 900 -26.39 -9.91 -0.67
N THR A 901 -26.89 -8.72 -0.31
CA THR A 901 -26.08 -7.50 -0.19
C THR A 901 -25.35 -7.39 1.15
N LEU A 902 -26.02 -7.72 2.27
CA LEU A 902 -25.46 -7.58 3.61
C LEU A 902 -24.21 -8.44 3.84
N PRO A 903 -24.15 -9.72 3.42
CA PRO A 903 -22.90 -10.47 3.50
C PRO A 903 -21.82 -9.70 2.74
N THR A 904 -21.98 -9.41 1.45
CA THR A 904 -20.93 -8.71 0.68
C THR A 904 -20.40 -7.45 1.38
N MET A 905 -21.28 -6.62 1.96
CA MET A 905 -20.88 -5.45 2.74
C MET A 905 -20.18 -5.78 4.05
N GLN A 906 -20.59 -6.81 4.77
CA GLN A 906 -19.90 -7.27 5.99
C GLN A 906 -18.49 -7.80 5.69
N GLY A 907 -18.27 -8.33 4.49
CA GLY A 907 -16.98 -8.85 4.05
C GLY A 907 -15.99 -7.75 3.65
N THR A 908 -16.49 -6.59 3.24
CA THR A 908 -15.68 -5.49 2.69
C THR A 908 -15.66 -4.25 3.58
N CYS A 909 -16.65 -4.02 4.44
CA CYS A 909 -16.73 -2.85 5.32
C CYS A 909 -16.44 -3.28 6.77
N SER A 910 -15.23 -3.01 7.26
CA SER A 910 -14.82 -3.48 8.60
C SER A 910 -15.45 -2.69 9.76
N ASN A 911 -15.99 -1.51 9.48
CA ASN A 911 -16.74 -0.69 10.43
C ASN A 911 -18.18 -0.43 9.92
N LEU A 912 -18.91 -1.52 9.65
CA LEU A 912 -20.27 -1.48 9.16
C LEU A 912 -21.29 -1.37 10.30
N VAL A 913 -22.09 -0.32 10.28
CA VAL A 913 -23.27 -0.12 11.12
C VAL A 913 -24.51 -0.41 10.29
N THR A 914 -25.33 -1.37 10.73
CA THR A 914 -26.55 -1.77 10.01
C THR A 914 -27.79 -1.33 10.76
N HIS A 915 -28.78 -0.79 10.05
CA HIS A 915 -30.11 -0.53 10.58
C HIS A 915 -31.16 -1.17 9.66
N ASN A 916 -32.09 -1.94 10.23
CA ASN A 916 -33.13 -2.59 9.43
C ASN A 916 -34.37 -1.70 9.36
N PHE A 917 -34.79 -1.35 8.15
CA PHE A 917 -36.04 -0.64 7.87
C PHE A 917 -37.08 -1.63 7.35
N ASN A 918 -38.29 -1.57 7.91
CA ASN A 918 -39.40 -2.39 7.43
C ASN A 918 -40.11 -1.72 6.23
N THR A 919 -39.33 -1.40 5.20
CA THR A 919 -39.75 -0.66 3.99
C THR A 919 -39.35 -1.43 2.73
N THR A 920 -39.80 -0.92 1.58
CA THR A 920 -39.34 -1.37 0.26
C THR A 920 -38.07 -0.61 -0.16
N HIS A 921 -37.73 -0.63 -1.45
CA HIS A 921 -36.52 -0.04 -2.04
C HIS A 921 -36.38 1.47 -1.75
N TRP A 922 -37.49 2.20 -1.61
CA TRP A 922 -37.50 3.66 -1.50
C TRP A 922 -37.54 4.15 -0.05
N VAL A 923 -36.70 3.58 0.80
CA VAL A 923 -36.68 3.82 2.26
C VAL A 923 -36.63 5.30 2.66
N MET A 924 -35.91 6.13 1.90
CA MET A 924 -35.79 7.57 2.16
C MET A 924 -37.11 8.32 1.96
N GLN A 925 -38.01 7.80 1.14
CA GLN A 925 -39.35 8.35 0.88
C GLN A 925 -40.41 7.68 1.75
N GLU A 926 -40.24 6.39 2.05
CA GLU A 926 -41.15 5.58 2.86
C GLU A 926 -41.11 5.89 4.35
N ALA A 927 -39.90 6.07 4.89
CA ALA A 927 -39.67 6.28 6.31
C ALA A 927 -38.62 7.38 6.56
N PRO A 928 -38.82 8.61 6.03
CA PRO A 928 -37.83 9.68 6.10
C PRO A 928 -37.40 10.02 7.54
N ASP A 929 -38.34 10.02 8.49
CA ASP A 929 -38.04 10.34 9.89
C ASP A 929 -37.22 9.24 10.58
N GLU A 930 -37.50 7.97 10.28
CA GLU A 930 -36.75 6.83 10.80
C GLU A 930 -35.33 6.82 10.24
N VAL A 931 -35.19 7.06 8.93
CA VAL A 931 -33.89 7.18 8.25
C VAL A 931 -33.07 8.32 8.84
N ASN A 932 -33.66 9.51 8.98
CA ASN A 932 -32.98 10.67 9.56
C ASN A 932 -32.56 10.42 11.02
N THR A 933 -33.38 9.70 11.78
CA THR A 933 -33.06 9.31 13.15
C THR A 933 -31.88 8.34 13.20
N ALA A 934 -31.88 7.30 12.36
CA ALA A 934 -30.80 6.33 12.29
C ALA A 934 -29.48 6.95 11.82
N LEU A 935 -29.52 7.83 10.82
CA LEU A 935 -28.35 8.61 10.37
C LEU A 935 -27.84 9.56 11.45
N GLY A 936 -28.74 10.23 12.18
CA GLY A 936 -28.36 11.09 13.31
C GLY A 936 -27.65 10.31 14.42
N GLN A 937 -28.14 9.11 14.75
CA GLN A 937 -27.47 8.22 15.70
C GLN A 937 -26.08 7.80 15.21
N PHE A 938 -25.98 7.44 13.92
CA PHE A 938 -24.70 7.10 13.29
C PHE A 938 -23.72 8.27 13.36
N PHE A 939 -24.10 9.48 12.95
CA PHE A 939 -23.24 10.66 12.99
C PHE A 939 -22.81 11.04 14.41
N ASN A 940 -23.71 10.95 15.39
CA ASN A 940 -23.36 11.21 16.78
C ASN A 940 -22.28 10.24 17.30
N ALA A 941 -22.37 8.96 16.91
CA ALA A 941 -21.39 7.94 17.27
C ALA A 941 -19.99 8.18 16.66
N LEU A 942 -19.87 9.03 15.63
CA LEU A 942 -18.59 9.40 15.01
C LEU A 942 -17.89 10.59 15.68
N SER A 943 -18.59 11.31 16.57
CA SER A 943 -18.12 12.57 17.16
C SER A 943 -17.61 12.46 18.60
N GLY A 944 -17.68 11.27 19.20
CA GLY A 944 -17.08 10.93 20.49
C GLY A 944 -15.90 9.98 20.31
#